data_AF-A0A1H3NC03-F1
#
_entry.id   AF-A0A1H3NC03-F1
#
_cell.length_a   1.000
_cell.length_b   1.000
_cell.length_c   1.000
_cell.angle_alpha   90.00
_cell.angle_beta   90.00
_cell.angle_gamma   90.00
#
_symmetry.space_group_name_H-M   'P 1'
#
loop_
_entity.id
_entity.type
_entity.pdbx_description
1 polymer ?
#
loop_
_entity_poly.entity_id
_entity_poly.type
_entity_poly.pdbx_seq_one_letter_code
_entity_poly.pdbx_strand_id
1 'polypeptide(L)'
;MASVGIPAEGVPGRVGAWWRAGGRGGSAAYVVAPVGVDAGAVMQRVHEDVPGSVLVDATGLTAEQVMQQALAALGVDLSADERDDWRFALGSWPEERLLLVVNAHRAGPTRRSHEAERLVTSTLPRLARGELGVVVHVVPELLPAHVYPRAVFRLSAAAVEHPPAVKESVAVRALTLAEPRFAPVPVWARLVTALTGEAASEDELAEFARERPEILRLGPLGVSFVDEGLAETLRQEVESAELSSVHEQLAGWLMRSASDFRHPEGWAEGGAVGLYAATGLAMHAVQAGTFDEVLRDGRVIANLPQTALMDAARSISFIISGNTAAADAIHLWGWGVTPRHQAEWASWLHLMALSRDDLEFASAVATSGVTLPWQVKWAHWRPPGGYHVRYLRAGRFAALAEVRWQGRPAIAGLQQRTVDGAQQPFVSIWDVETGERVAHPWEHDEIPAEHRADLTWPASPGSGSVAPSRVQELFASSSPRRNKRAFMLPCEPLAVGEVVVFAGDLGLIVIKPADGVNISDFGASQQPLSWDYADAGPCSPIDSPAPSHEDLIALFGEDALYPIEVEDLPDRLTHAATRELLLDFGLPYMMEGAMGLFPFGSWGIGILDELPSWPGGIEPVPESGPFFQIGKWMGGKLVIDGPTGHVLRVPAEPGQDRLAGLPSAHSLVDFLTMVALYVIGLRTRSILPPASSEREQITYWVLRALVEVDETGGDQPAWSYVLHND
;
A
#
# COMPACT_ATOMS: atom_id res chain seq x y z
N MET A 1 17.71 11.18 -35.55
CA MET A 1 17.98 12.55 -36.04
C MET A 1 17.88 13.51 -34.85
N ALA A 2 18.99 14.07 -34.38
CA ALA A 2 18.98 15.04 -33.29
C ALA A 2 18.28 16.33 -33.76
N SER A 3 17.18 16.72 -33.11
CA SER A 3 16.51 17.98 -33.43
C SER A 3 17.40 19.14 -32.97
N VAL A 4 17.73 20.05 -33.89
CA VAL A 4 18.42 21.31 -33.61
C VAL A 4 17.67 22.07 -32.50
N GLY A 5 18.38 22.52 -31.46
CA GLY A 5 17.81 23.28 -30.35
C GLY A 5 17.12 24.57 -30.83
N ILE A 6 16.02 24.92 -30.18
CA ILE A 6 15.17 26.06 -30.53
C ILE A 6 15.50 27.22 -29.57
N PRO A 7 15.77 28.44 -30.06
CA PRO A 7 15.87 29.61 -29.20
C PRO A 7 14.58 29.83 -28.41
N ALA A 8 14.68 30.29 -27.16
CA ALA A 8 13.54 30.48 -26.26
C ALA A 8 12.39 31.31 -26.87
N GLU A 9 12.73 32.31 -27.70
CA GLU A 9 11.76 33.16 -28.41
C GLU A 9 10.94 32.43 -29.48
N GLY A 10 11.47 31.35 -30.05
CA GLY A 10 10.83 30.58 -31.12
C GLY A 10 9.94 29.44 -30.64
N VAL A 11 9.96 29.10 -29.35
CA VAL A 11 9.17 28.00 -28.78
C VAL A 11 7.67 28.33 -28.71
N PRO A 12 7.23 29.52 -28.25
CA PRO A 12 5.79 29.82 -28.16
C PRO A 12 5.05 29.67 -29.50
N GLY A 13 5.61 30.24 -30.57
CA GLY A 13 5.04 30.12 -31.91
C GLY A 13 4.97 28.67 -32.43
N ARG A 14 5.93 27.80 -32.04
CA ARG A 14 5.92 26.38 -32.42
C ARG A 14 4.93 25.55 -31.63
N VAL A 15 4.79 25.81 -30.32
CA VAL A 15 3.76 25.18 -29.49
C VAL A 15 2.37 25.60 -29.98
N GLY A 16 2.16 26.89 -30.26
CA GLY A 16 0.91 27.39 -30.82
C GLY A 16 0.61 26.87 -32.24
N ALA A 17 1.63 26.57 -33.05
CA ALA A 17 1.45 25.92 -34.35
C ALA A 17 1.11 24.42 -34.20
N TRP A 18 1.74 23.73 -33.25
CA TRP A 18 1.41 22.34 -32.91
C TRP A 18 -0.03 22.21 -32.43
N TRP A 19 -0.47 23.12 -31.55
CA TRP A 19 -1.84 23.17 -31.04
C TRP A 19 -2.85 23.37 -32.18
N ARG A 20 -2.68 24.41 -33.00
CA ARG A 20 -3.59 24.74 -34.13
C ARG A 20 -3.59 23.71 -35.27
N ALA A 21 -2.53 22.93 -35.45
CA ALA A 21 -2.45 21.91 -36.49
C ALA A 21 -3.24 20.62 -36.14
N GLY A 22 -4.13 20.69 -35.14
CA GLY A 22 -4.82 19.55 -34.58
C GLY A 22 -3.90 18.74 -33.68
N GLY A 23 -3.22 19.41 -32.72
CA GLY A 23 -2.57 18.76 -31.59
C GLY A 23 -3.64 17.96 -30.86
N ARG A 24 -3.87 16.73 -31.33
CA ARG A 24 -5.15 16.03 -31.15
C ARG A 24 -5.50 16.01 -29.68
N GLY A 25 -6.76 16.32 -29.36
CA GLY A 25 -7.32 16.01 -28.06
C GLY A 25 -6.86 14.63 -27.59
N GLY A 26 -6.38 14.54 -26.35
CA GLY A 26 -5.77 13.32 -25.85
C GLY A 26 -4.27 13.17 -26.13
N SER A 27 -3.55 14.25 -26.42
CA SER A 27 -2.10 14.23 -26.66
C SER A 27 -1.30 15.10 -25.68
N ALA A 28 -0.06 14.67 -25.41
CA ALA A 28 0.91 15.38 -24.58
C ALA A 28 2.12 15.83 -25.42
N ALA A 29 2.60 17.05 -25.18
CA ALA A 29 3.82 17.61 -25.73
C ALA A 29 4.77 18.09 -24.63
N TYR A 30 6.06 18.18 -24.95
CA TYR A 30 7.11 18.41 -23.97
C TYR A 30 8.02 19.56 -24.41
N VAL A 31 8.18 20.56 -23.53
CA VAL A 31 9.22 21.57 -23.64
C VAL A 31 10.39 21.12 -22.77
N VAL A 32 11.51 20.84 -23.41
CA VAL A 32 12.69 20.27 -22.75
C VAL A 32 13.74 21.35 -22.59
N ALA A 33 14.00 21.75 -21.35
CA ALA A 33 15.04 22.70 -20.99
C ALA A 33 16.29 21.95 -20.49
N PRO A 34 17.52 22.38 -20.83
CA PRO A 34 18.72 21.88 -20.17
C PRO A 34 18.64 22.08 -18.65
N VAL A 35 19.32 21.22 -17.88
CA VAL A 35 19.44 21.36 -16.42
C VAL A 35 19.95 22.76 -16.06
N GLY A 36 19.31 23.41 -15.09
CA GLY A 36 19.64 24.76 -14.66
C GLY A 36 19.07 25.90 -15.52
N VAL A 37 18.33 25.61 -16.60
CA VAL A 37 17.69 26.65 -17.43
C VAL A 37 16.20 26.76 -17.10
N ASP A 38 15.75 27.93 -16.64
CA ASP A 38 14.33 28.18 -16.37
C ASP A 38 13.54 28.45 -17.68
N ALA A 39 12.69 27.51 -18.08
CA ALA A 39 11.75 27.68 -19.19
C ALA A 39 10.36 28.20 -18.76
N GLY A 40 10.16 28.55 -17.49
CA GLY A 40 8.90 29.10 -16.98
C GLY A 40 8.43 30.32 -17.77
N ALA A 41 9.33 31.25 -18.08
CA ALA A 41 9.03 32.43 -18.91
C ALA A 41 8.64 32.10 -20.36
N VAL A 42 9.06 30.95 -20.89
CA VAL A 42 8.63 30.47 -22.23
C VAL A 42 7.21 29.95 -22.15
N MET A 43 6.90 29.15 -21.12
CA MET A 43 5.57 28.58 -20.91
C MET A 43 4.52 29.64 -20.57
N GLN A 44 4.90 30.67 -19.81
CA GLN A 44 4.05 31.83 -19.52
C GLN A 44 3.65 32.57 -20.81
N ARG A 45 4.59 32.75 -21.74
CA ARG A 45 4.29 33.36 -23.06
C ARG A 45 3.34 32.49 -23.89
N VAL A 46 3.49 31.16 -23.85
CA VAL A 46 2.53 30.24 -24.49
C VAL A 46 1.13 30.43 -23.91
N HIS A 47 1.02 30.55 -22.58
CA HIS A 47 -0.25 30.77 -21.89
C HIS A 47 -0.93 32.06 -22.35
N GLU A 48 -0.17 33.15 -22.47
CA GLU A 48 -0.63 34.46 -22.94
C GLU A 48 -1.08 34.43 -24.42
N ASP A 49 -0.38 33.66 -25.27
CA ASP A 49 -0.67 33.54 -26.70
C ASP A 49 -1.86 32.62 -27.01
N VAL A 50 -2.27 31.74 -26.09
CA VAL A 50 -3.37 30.77 -26.28
C VAL A 50 -4.52 31.06 -25.31
N PRO A 51 -5.57 31.79 -25.76
CA PRO A 51 -6.72 32.11 -24.94
C PRO A 51 -7.42 30.86 -24.37
N GLY A 52 -7.80 30.91 -23.09
CA GLY A 52 -8.48 29.81 -22.41
C GLY A 52 -7.58 28.64 -22.00
N SER A 53 -6.25 28.77 -22.19
CA SER A 53 -5.30 27.80 -21.62
C SER A 53 -5.23 27.92 -20.10
N VAL A 54 -4.86 26.83 -19.43
CA VAL A 54 -4.65 26.76 -17.97
C VAL A 54 -3.16 26.55 -17.72
N LEU A 55 -2.60 27.25 -16.74
CA LEU A 55 -1.20 27.14 -16.34
C LEU A 55 -1.10 26.67 -14.88
N VAL A 56 -0.32 25.61 -14.63
CA VAL A 56 -0.06 25.07 -13.29
C VAL A 56 1.46 24.96 -13.08
N ASP A 57 1.97 25.53 -11.99
CA ASP A 57 3.36 25.35 -11.56
C ASP A 57 3.48 24.15 -10.63
N ALA A 58 4.26 23.15 -11.04
CA ALA A 58 4.44 21.93 -10.27
C ALA A 58 5.49 22.07 -9.15
N THR A 59 6.22 23.18 -9.08
CA THR A 59 7.31 23.36 -8.11
C THR A 59 6.82 23.14 -6.67
N GLY A 60 7.39 22.16 -5.98
CA GLY A 60 7.03 21.86 -4.59
C GLY A 60 5.74 21.07 -4.40
N LEU A 61 4.96 20.83 -5.47
CA LEU A 61 3.66 20.15 -5.40
C LEU A 61 3.79 18.66 -5.68
N THR A 62 3.07 17.83 -4.92
CA THR A 62 2.92 16.41 -5.24
C THR A 62 2.13 16.20 -6.54
N ALA A 63 2.23 15.03 -7.16
CA ALA A 63 1.43 14.75 -8.37
C ALA A 63 -0.08 14.81 -8.09
N GLU A 64 -0.53 14.45 -6.88
CA GLU A 64 -1.92 14.61 -6.43
C GLU A 64 -2.34 16.08 -6.41
N GLN A 65 -1.49 16.96 -5.86
CA GLN A 65 -1.77 18.39 -5.78
C GLN A 65 -1.79 19.05 -7.17
N VAL A 66 -0.88 18.64 -8.07
CA VAL A 66 -0.89 19.10 -9.47
C VAL A 66 -2.18 18.67 -10.17
N MET A 67 -2.61 17.41 -9.98
CA MET A 67 -3.88 16.92 -10.52
C MET A 67 -5.07 17.72 -10.00
N GLN A 68 -5.14 17.92 -8.69
CA GLN A 68 -6.21 18.68 -8.06
C GLN A 68 -6.28 20.12 -8.58
N GLN A 69 -5.14 20.82 -8.66
CA GLN A 69 -5.09 22.19 -9.19
C GLN A 69 -5.46 22.24 -10.67
N ALA A 70 -4.94 21.32 -11.49
CA ALA A 70 -5.25 21.27 -12.91
C ALA A 70 -6.75 21.02 -13.15
N LEU A 71 -7.33 20.01 -12.51
CA LEU A 71 -8.75 19.66 -12.68
C LEU A 71 -9.67 20.78 -12.17
N ALA A 72 -9.36 21.38 -11.01
CA ALA A 72 -10.12 22.51 -10.48
C ALA A 72 -10.04 23.74 -11.40
N ALA A 73 -8.85 24.09 -11.90
CA ALA A 73 -8.68 25.20 -12.83
C ALA A 73 -9.37 24.96 -14.19
N LEU A 74 -9.54 23.71 -14.58
CA LEU A 74 -10.33 23.31 -15.74
C LEU A 74 -11.85 23.26 -15.47
N GLY A 75 -12.29 23.46 -14.22
CA GLY A 75 -13.71 23.47 -13.83
C GLY A 75 -14.34 22.09 -13.67
N VAL A 76 -13.54 21.05 -13.41
CA VAL A 76 -14.06 19.72 -13.06
C VAL A 76 -14.54 19.72 -11.61
N ASP A 77 -15.73 19.17 -11.35
CA ASP A 77 -16.22 18.99 -9.98
C ASP A 77 -15.44 17.86 -9.30
N LEU A 78 -14.83 18.18 -8.16
CA LEU A 78 -14.05 17.25 -7.33
C LEU A 78 -14.70 17.05 -5.96
N SER A 79 -16.01 17.32 -5.84
CA SER A 79 -16.80 16.98 -4.68
C SER A 79 -16.74 15.46 -4.41
N ALA A 80 -16.95 15.05 -3.16
CA ALA A 80 -16.69 13.67 -2.74
C ALA A 80 -17.49 12.62 -3.53
N ASP A 81 -18.71 12.95 -3.98
CA ASP A 81 -19.56 12.03 -4.74
C ASP A 81 -19.22 12.02 -6.26
N GLU A 82 -18.55 13.06 -6.79
CA GLU A 82 -18.22 13.21 -8.23
C GLU A 82 -16.72 12.99 -8.53
N ARG A 83 -15.88 12.90 -7.49
CA ARG A 83 -14.42 12.84 -7.61
C ARG A 83 -13.94 11.72 -8.53
N ASP A 84 -14.60 10.57 -8.53
CA ASP A 84 -14.15 9.41 -9.32
C ASP A 84 -14.47 9.54 -10.82
N ASP A 85 -15.40 10.45 -11.19
CA ASP A 85 -15.90 10.63 -12.55
C ASP A 85 -15.13 11.66 -13.37
N TRP A 86 -14.05 12.25 -12.83
CA TRP A 86 -13.25 13.26 -13.50
C TRP A 86 -12.78 12.82 -14.90
N ARG A 87 -12.45 11.53 -15.09
CA ARG A 87 -12.02 10.99 -16.38
C ARG A 87 -13.13 11.03 -17.43
N PHE A 88 -14.36 10.75 -17.02
CA PHE A 88 -15.52 10.82 -17.88
C PHE A 88 -15.86 12.27 -18.22
N ALA A 89 -15.76 13.17 -17.24
CA ALA A 89 -15.94 14.61 -17.43
C ALA A 89 -14.96 15.18 -18.47
N LEU A 90 -13.67 14.87 -18.37
CA LEU A 90 -12.66 15.29 -19.37
C LEU A 90 -12.93 14.68 -20.76
N GLY A 91 -13.30 13.41 -20.81
CA GLY A 91 -13.56 12.70 -22.07
C GLY A 91 -14.78 13.20 -22.84
N SER A 92 -15.72 13.85 -22.14
CA SER A 92 -16.99 14.32 -22.71
C SER A 92 -16.97 15.80 -23.10
N TRP A 93 -15.83 16.49 -23.00
CA TRP A 93 -15.75 17.90 -23.35
C TRP A 93 -15.93 18.16 -24.85
N PRO A 94 -16.79 19.11 -25.22
CA PRO A 94 -17.02 19.46 -26.62
C PRO A 94 -16.00 20.47 -27.18
N GLU A 95 -15.17 21.08 -26.32
CA GLU A 95 -14.27 22.18 -26.67
C GLU A 95 -12.81 21.81 -26.45
N GLU A 96 -11.95 22.22 -27.38
CA GLU A 96 -10.50 22.12 -27.28
C GLU A 96 -9.96 22.98 -26.13
N ARG A 97 -9.19 22.38 -25.23
CA ARG A 97 -8.54 23.08 -24.10
C ARG A 97 -7.07 22.73 -24.02
N LEU A 98 -6.26 23.66 -23.50
CA LEU A 98 -4.82 23.47 -23.35
C LEU A 98 -4.41 23.63 -21.89
N LEU A 99 -3.78 22.60 -21.33
CA LEU A 99 -3.14 22.62 -20.02
C LEU A 99 -1.62 22.74 -20.18
N LEU A 100 -1.02 23.70 -19.49
CA LEU A 100 0.40 23.96 -19.43
C LEU A 100 0.90 23.64 -18.01
N VAL A 101 1.81 22.68 -17.88
CA VAL A 101 2.43 22.32 -16.59
C VAL A 101 3.89 22.76 -16.61
N VAL A 102 4.24 23.71 -15.74
CA VAL A 102 5.60 24.25 -15.65
C VAL A 102 6.38 23.61 -14.51
N ASN A 103 7.70 23.50 -14.70
CA ASN A 103 8.64 23.01 -13.68
C ASN A 103 8.29 21.60 -13.17
N ALA A 104 7.81 20.71 -14.04
CA ALA A 104 7.43 19.35 -13.63
C ALA A 104 8.61 18.56 -13.06
N HIS A 105 9.85 18.90 -13.45
CA HIS A 105 11.08 18.35 -12.90
C HIS A 105 11.35 18.78 -11.44
N ARG A 106 10.67 19.80 -10.94
CA ARG A 106 10.73 20.30 -9.56
C ARG A 106 9.49 19.91 -8.75
N ALA A 107 8.67 19.00 -9.27
CA ALA A 107 7.54 18.47 -8.52
C ALA A 107 8.03 17.75 -7.25
N GLY A 108 7.18 17.80 -6.23
CA GLY A 108 7.41 17.23 -4.92
C GLY A 108 8.06 18.18 -3.94
N PRO A 109 7.87 17.93 -2.63
CA PRO A 109 8.23 18.87 -1.58
C PRO A 109 9.75 19.00 -1.36
N THR A 110 10.52 17.99 -1.79
CA THR A 110 11.97 17.94 -1.63
C THR A 110 12.70 17.99 -2.98
N ARG A 111 13.99 18.35 -2.97
CA ARG A 111 14.84 18.38 -4.17
C ARG A 111 15.11 16.99 -4.76
N ARG A 112 15.03 15.94 -3.95
CA ARG A 112 15.24 14.53 -4.36
C ARG A 112 13.94 13.71 -4.42
N SER A 113 12.81 14.40 -4.54
CA SER A 113 11.49 13.80 -4.65
C SER A 113 11.35 12.94 -5.91
N HIS A 114 10.63 11.82 -5.79
CA HIS A 114 10.21 10.99 -6.91
C HIS A 114 8.95 11.53 -7.60
N GLU A 115 8.26 12.52 -7.01
CA GLU A 115 7.03 13.09 -7.57
C GLU A 115 7.21 13.64 -9.00
N ALA A 116 8.40 14.15 -9.35
CA ALA A 116 8.70 14.59 -10.71
C ALA A 116 8.58 13.47 -11.76
N GLU A 117 9.15 12.30 -11.47
CA GLU A 117 9.06 11.13 -12.35
C GLU A 117 7.62 10.60 -12.39
N ARG A 118 6.98 10.46 -11.22
CA ARG A 118 5.59 10.00 -11.10
C ARG A 118 4.61 10.92 -11.82
N LEU A 119 4.79 12.23 -11.71
CA LEU A 119 3.96 13.23 -12.38
C LEU A 119 4.04 13.07 -13.89
N VAL A 120 5.25 13.05 -14.44
CA VAL A 120 5.49 13.06 -15.89
C VAL A 120 5.15 11.71 -16.55
N THR A 121 5.53 10.59 -15.92
CA THR A 121 5.43 9.26 -16.54
C THR A 121 4.08 8.59 -16.31
N SER A 122 3.42 8.88 -15.18
CA SER A 122 2.24 8.12 -14.74
C SER A 122 0.98 8.97 -14.64
N THR A 123 1.12 10.22 -14.20
CA THR A 123 -0.02 11.07 -13.81
C THR A 123 -0.52 11.93 -14.98
N LEU A 124 0.33 12.80 -15.54
CA LEU A 124 -0.04 13.71 -16.63
C LEU A 124 -0.55 13.03 -17.91
N PRO A 125 -0.03 11.84 -18.33
CA PRO A 125 -0.60 11.12 -19.48
C PRO A 125 -2.08 10.79 -19.31
N ARG A 126 -2.59 10.70 -18.08
CA ARG A 126 -4.00 10.41 -17.80
C ARG A 126 -4.91 11.63 -17.96
N LEU A 127 -4.35 12.85 -17.85
CA LEU A 127 -5.08 14.09 -18.12
C LEU A 127 -5.26 14.33 -19.61
N ALA A 128 -4.31 13.91 -20.44
CA ALA A 128 -4.42 14.02 -21.89
C ALA A 128 -5.52 13.08 -22.40
N ARG A 129 -6.79 13.54 -22.37
CA ARG A 129 -8.00 12.83 -22.78
C ARG A 129 -9.00 13.77 -23.47
N GLY A 130 -9.93 13.21 -24.24
CA GLY A 130 -10.98 14.01 -24.90
C GLY A 130 -10.37 15.06 -25.81
N GLU A 131 -10.80 16.32 -25.69
CA GLU A 131 -10.28 17.48 -26.42
C GLU A 131 -9.22 18.29 -25.61
N LEU A 132 -8.65 17.70 -24.54
CA LEU A 132 -7.60 18.33 -23.74
C LEU A 132 -6.20 17.99 -24.27
N GLY A 133 -5.45 19.01 -24.67
CA GLY A 133 -4.01 18.95 -24.93
C GLY A 133 -3.20 19.32 -23.69
N VAL A 134 -2.08 18.63 -23.46
CA VAL A 134 -1.20 18.90 -22.30
C VAL A 134 0.21 19.23 -22.78
N VAL A 135 0.80 20.33 -22.30
CA VAL A 135 2.20 20.70 -22.56
C VAL A 135 2.96 20.75 -21.25
N VAL A 136 4.08 20.02 -21.17
CA VAL A 136 4.83 19.83 -19.93
C VAL A 136 6.26 20.36 -20.09
N HIS A 137 6.70 21.21 -19.15
CA HIS A 137 8.10 21.64 -19.02
C HIS A 137 8.90 20.61 -18.20
N VAL A 138 9.87 19.96 -18.83
CA VAL A 138 10.74 18.92 -18.21
C VAL A 138 12.22 19.14 -18.53
N VAL A 139 13.08 18.43 -17.80
CA VAL A 139 14.50 18.24 -18.13
C VAL A 139 14.68 16.99 -19.02
N PRO A 140 15.82 16.81 -19.71
CA PRO A 140 16.03 15.71 -20.65
C PRO A 140 15.85 14.32 -20.01
N GLU A 141 16.24 14.16 -18.75
CA GLU A 141 16.22 12.90 -18.01
C GLU A 141 14.79 12.40 -17.73
N LEU A 142 13.82 13.32 -17.66
CA LEU A 142 12.41 13.01 -17.41
C LEU A 142 11.58 12.91 -18.69
N LEU A 143 12.18 13.07 -19.87
CA LEU A 143 11.45 12.92 -21.12
C LEU A 143 11.04 11.45 -21.29
N PRO A 144 9.74 11.13 -21.47
CA PRO A 144 9.31 9.75 -21.62
C PRO A 144 9.94 9.08 -22.85
N ALA A 145 10.23 7.79 -22.74
CA ALA A 145 10.97 7.06 -23.77
C ALA A 145 10.26 6.99 -25.14
N HIS A 146 8.93 7.09 -25.17
CA HIS A 146 8.11 6.81 -26.36
C HIS A 146 7.29 8.04 -26.79
N VAL A 147 7.94 9.20 -26.92
CA VAL A 147 7.29 10.45 -27.36
C VAL A 147 7.51 10.70 -28.86
N TYR A 148 6.44 11.11 -29.55
CA TYR A 148 6.53 11.52 -30.95
C TYR A 148 7.49 12.73 -31.10
N PRO A 149 8.50 12.68 -32.00
CA PRO A 149 9.48 13.75 -32.14
C PRO A 149 8.89 15.14 -32.46
N ARG A 150 7.71 15.18 -33.08
CA ARG A 150 6.99 16.42 -33.40
C ARG A 150 6.33 17.08 -32.18
N ALA A 151 6.23 16.37 -31.07
CA ALA A 151 5.67 16.83 -29.79
C ALA A 151 6.77 17.15 -28.76
N VAL A 152 8.04 17.30 -29.19
CA VAL A 152 9.15 17.65 -28.30
C VAL A 152 9.86 18.91 -28.79
N PHE A 153 9.88 19.94 -27.95
CA PHE A 153 10.47 21.24 -28.21
C PHE A 153 11.70 21.43 -27.30
N ARG A 154 12.90 21.21 -27.84
CA ARG A 154 14.15 21.37 -27.09
C ARG A 154 14.63 22.81 -27.11
N LEU A 155 14.84 23.39 -25.94
CA LEU A 155 15.45 24.70 -25.79
C LEU A 155 16.97 24.60 -25.99
N SER A 156 17.54 25.60 -26.66
CA SER A 156 19.00 25.77 -26.70
C SER A 156 19.49 26.29 -25.35
N ALA A 157 20.57 25.70 -24.83
CA ALA A 157 21.24 26.23 -23.64
C ALA A 157 21.77 27.64 -23.93
N ALA A 158 21.33 28.63 -23.15
CA ALA A 158 22.09 29.85 -22.99
C ALA A 158 23.21 29.56 -21.98
N ALA A 159 24.46 29.96 -22.27
CA ALA A 159 25.54 29.86 -21.30
C ALA A 159 25.25 30.84 -20.15
N VAL A 160 24.68 30.35 -19.06
CA VAL A 160 24.53 31.11 -17.81
C VAL A 160 25.78 30.87 -16.99
N GLU A 161 26.76 31.76 -17.09
CA GLU A 161 27.92 31.75 -16.21
C GLU A 161 27.56 32.39 -14.87
N HIS A 162 27.58 31.59 -13.79
CA HIS A 162 27.47 32.12 -12.44
C HIS A 162 28.84 32.63 -11.93
N PRO A 163 28.88 33.71 -11.13
CA PRO A 163 30.13 34.26 -10.62
C PRO A 163 30.89 33.24 -9.75
N PRO A 164 32.24 33.15 -9.83
CA PRO A 164 33.04 32.21 -9.02
C PRO A 164 32.81 32.36 -7.51
N ALA A 165 32.62 33.60 -7.05
CA ALA A 165 32.36 33.92 -5.64
C ALA A 165 31.10 33.24 -5.06
N VAL A 166 30.13 32.86 -5.92
CA VAL A 166 28.92 32.13 -5.50
C VAL A 166 29.23 30.65 -5.31
N LYS A 167 30.05 30.07 -6.20
CA LYS A 167 30.48 28.67 -6.13
C LYS A 167 31.38 28.40 -4.92
N GLU A 168 32.20 29.38 -4.55
CA GLU A 168 33.15 29.28 -3.43
C GLU A 168 32.50 29.51 -2.05
N SER A 169 31.26 30.03 -2.00
CA SER A 169 30.57 30.27 -0.72
C SER A 169 30.08 28.97 -0.09
N VAL A 170 30.66 28.63 1.06
CA VAL A 170 30.23 27.50 1.91
C VAL A 170 28.75 27.62 2.30
N ALA A 171 28.30 28.83 2.64
CA ALA A 171 26.91 29.06 3.03
C ALA A 171 25.95 28.69 1.89
N VAL A 172 26.26 29.10 0.66
CA VAL A 172 25.47 28.75 -0.52
C VAL A 172 25.54 27.25 -0.81
N ARG A 173 26.73 26.65 -0.77
CA ARG A 173 26.92 25.19 -0.96
C ARG A 173 26.15 24.36 0.06
N ALA A 174 26.17 24.74 1.33
CA ALA A 174 25.41 24.05 2.38
C ALA A 174 23.89 24.14 2.15
N LEU A 175 23.38 25.28 1.66
CA LEU A 175 21.95 25.44 1.39
C LEU A 175 21.44 24.53 0.26
N THR A 176 22.29 24.17 -0.72
CA THR A 176 21.89 23.24 -1.79
C THR A 176 21.64 21.82 -1.29
N LEU A 177 22.20 21.49 -0.11
CA LEU A 177 22.02 20.20 0.57
C LEU A 177 20.70 20.12 1.37
N ALA A 178 19.98 21.23 1.53
CA ALA A 178 18.64 21.18 2.08
C ALA A 178 17.71 20.35 1.19
N GLU A 179 16.85 19.51 1.78
CA GLU A 179 15.88 18.72 1.04
C GLU A 179 14.65 19.56 0.67
N PRO A 180 13.90 20.14 1.62
CA PRO A 180 12.98 21.23 1.33
C PRO A 180 13.68 22.43 0.69
N ARG A 181 13.00 23.09 -0.26
CA ARG A 181 13.54 24.28 -0.96
C ARG A 181 13.63 25.52 -0.07
N PHE A 182 12.80 25.57 0.98
CA PHE A 182 12.84 26.58 2.02
C PHE A 182 13.50 25.99 3.27
N ALA A 183 14.62 26.56 3.70
CA ALA A 183 15.34 26.13 4.88
C ALA A 183 15.28 27.23 5.96
N PRO A 184 14.72 26.96 7.16
CA PRO A 184 14.83 27.87 8.29
C PRO A 184 16.30 28.19 8.59
N VAL A 185 16.58 29.41 9.04
CA VAL A 185 17.97 29.84 9.35
C VAL A 185 18.69 28.90 10.32
N PRO A 186 18.05 28.37 11.40
CA PRO A 186 18.70 27.37 12.27
C PRO A 186 19.09 26.09 11.53
N VAL A 187 18.27 25.65 10.58
CA VAL A 187 18.56 24.48 9.74
C VAL A 187 19.70 24.76 8.78
N TRP A 188 19.73 25.96 8.19
CA TRP A 188 20.82 26.39 7.32
C TRP A 188 22.16 26.49 8.08
N ALA A 189 22.16 27.04 9.29
CA ALA A 189 23.32 27.03 10.17
C ALA A 189 23.79 25.60 10.44
N ARG A 190 22.85 24.68 10.69
CA ARG A 190 23.17 23.26 10.90
C ARG A 190 23.76 22.59 9.66
N LEU A 191 23.28 22.91 8.46
CA LEU A 191 23.85 22.43 7.19
C LEU A 191 25.28 22.93 6.99
N VAL A 192 25.55 24.21 7.30
CA VAL A 192 26.91 24.76 7.24
C VAL A 192 27.83 24.02 8.21
N THR A 193 27.39 23.83 9.46
CA THR A 193 28.16 23.10 10.46
C THR A 193 28.39 21.63 10.09
N ALA A 194 27.40 20.96 9.48
CA ALA A 194 27.57 19.59 9.03
C ALA A 194 28.59 19.49 7.88
N LEU A 195 28.65 20.50 7.01
CA LEU A 195 29.56 20.56 5.87
C LEU A 195 31.00 20.93 6.26
N THR A 196 31.19 21.86 7.22
CA THR A 196 32.53 22.36 7.59
C THR A 196 33.09 21.78 8.88
N GLY A 197 32.23 21.28 9.76
CA GLY A 197 32.57 20.96 11.15
C GLY A 197 32.60 22.17 12.10
N GLU A 198 32.38 23.40 11.61
CA GLU A 198 32.43 24.64 12.39
C GLU A 198 31.03 25.19 12.68
N ALA A 199 30.81 25.69 13.89
CA ALA A 199 29.53 26.29 14.27
C ALA A 199 29.27 27.56 13.45
N ALA A 200 28.10 27.64 12.80
CA ALA A 200 27.69 28.80 12.03
C ALA A 200 26.74 29.70 12.84
N SER A 201 26.89 31.02 12.70
CA SER A 201 26.00 32.00 13.33
C SER A 201 24.74 32.22 12.48
N GLU A 202 23.57 32.10 13.10
CA GLU A 202 22.28 32.35 12.44
C GLU A 202 22.14 33.81 11.99
N ASP A 203 22.59 34.77 12.79
CA ASP A 203 22.52 36.19 12.48
C ASP A 203 23.36 36.56 11.26
N GLU A 204 24.59 36.01 11.18
CA GLU A 204 25.50 36.23 10.05
C GLU A 204 24.95 35.62 8.76
N LEU A 205 24.34 34.44 8.83
CA LEU A 205 23.69 33.81 7.68
C LEU A 205 22.47 34.59 7.20
N ALA A 206 21.65 35.10 8.13
CA ALA A 206 20.51 35.93 7.79
C ALA A 206 20.96 37.27 7.17
N GLU A 207 22.04 37.88 7.67
CA GLU A 207 22.65 39.08 7.08
C GLU A 207 23.20 38.78 5.67
N PHE A 208 23.95 37.69 5.50
CA PHE A 208 24.45 37.25 4.20
C PHE A 208 23.32 37.07 3.16
N ALA A 209 22.18 36.48 3.55
CA ALA A 209 21.03 36.35 2.65
C ALA A 209 20.41 37.71 2.28
N ARG A 210 20.43 38.71 3.17
CA ARG A 210 19.94 40.07 2.88
C ARG A 210 20.90 40.85 1.98
N GLU A 211 22.20 40.61 2.08
CA GLU A 211 23.22 41.22 1.23
C GLU A 211 23.25 40.64 -0.18
N ARG A 212 22.66 39.45 -0.38
CA ARG A 212 22.66 38.70 -1.65
C ARG A 212 21.25 38.42 -2.21
N PRO A 213 20.38 39.43 -2.35
CA PRO A 213 19.00 39.24 -2.82
C PRO A 213 18.92 38.76 -4.28
N GLU A 214 20.01 38.85 -5.04
CA GLU A 214 20.13 38.35 -6.40
C GLU A 214 20.27 36.82 -6.46
N ILE A 215 20.61 36.17 -5.34
CA ILE A 215 20.86 34.72 -5.25
C ILE A 215 19.87 34.07 -4.30
N LEU A 216 19.64 34.69 -3.15
CA LEU A 216 18.88 34.14 -2.05
C LEU A 216 17.66 35.00 -1.75
N ARG A 217 16.58 34.34 -1.34
CA ARG A 217 15.37 34.98 -0.84
C ARG A 217 15.17 34.58 0.61
N LEU A 218 15.14 35.57 1.50
CA LEU A 218 14.78 35.37 2.89
C LEU A 218 13.29 35.67 3.07
N GLY A 219 12.53 34.69 3.55
CA GLY A 219 11.09 34.78 3.78
C GLY A 219 10.68 34.27 5.17
N PRO A 220 9.37 34.22 5.46
CA PRO A 220 8.85 33.83 6.77
C PRO A 220 9.16 32.37 7.13
N LEU A 221 9.31 31.49 6.13
CA LEU A 221 9.63 30.08 6.32
C LEU A 221 11.14 29.78 6.29
N GLY A 222 11.97 30.80 6.04
CA GLY A 222 13.42 30.65 5.94
C GLY A 222 14.01 31.18 4.63
N VAL A 223 15.20 30.68 4.29
CA VAL A 223 15.94 31.04 3.08
C VAL A 223 15.68 30.04 1.95
N SER A 224 15.59 30.54 0.71
CA SER A 224 15.52 29.73 -0.51
C SER A 224 16.38 30.36 -1.61
N PHE A 225 16.61 29.64 -2.71
CA PHE A 225 17.21 30.25 -3.90
C PHE A 225 16.19 31.12 -4.64
N VAL A 226 16.67 32.17 -5.30
CA VAL A 226 15.90 32.93 -6.27
C VAL A 226 15.70 32.11 -7.55
N ASP A 227 16.76 31.40 -7.96
CA ASP A 227 16.75 30.42 -9.05
C ASP A 227 17.23 29.06 -8.52
N GLU A 228 16.32 28.10 -8.45
CA GLU A 228 16.64 26.73 -8.03
C GLU A 228 17.57 26.01 -9.01
N GLY A 229 17.73 26.49 -10.25
CA GLY A 229 18.69 25.95 -11.21
C GLY A 229 20.15 26.08 -10.75
N LEU A 230 20.45 27.10 -9.95
CA LEU A 230 21.74 27.24 -9.29
C LEU A 230 21.97 26.13 -8.25
N ALA A 231 20.96 25.84 -7.44
CA ALA A 231 21.04 24.80 -6.41
C ALA A 231 21.25 23.42 -7.04
N GLU A 232 20.50 23.12 -8.11
CA GLU A 232 20.62 21.89 -8.90
C GLU A 232 22.04 21.72 -9.46
N THR A 233 22.59 22.79 -10.06
CA THR A 233 23.94 22.79 -10.64
C THR A 233 25.03 22.54 -9.59
N LEU A 234 24.99 23.30 -8.48
CA LEU A 234 25.98 23.20 -7.41
C LEU A 234 25.93 21.86 -6.68
N ARG A 235 24.73 21.27 -6.53
CA ARG A 235 24.58 19.99 -5.86
C ARG A 235 25.22 18.84 -6.63
N GLN A 236 25.30 18.92 -7.96
CA GLN A 236 26.00 17.93 -8.79
C GLN A 236 27.53 17.96 -8.59
N GLU A 237 28.08 19.05 -8.03
CA GLU A 237 29.52 19.20 -7.76
C GLU A 237 29.92 18.60 -6.39
N VAL A 238 28.96 18.17 -5.55
CA VAL A 238 29.21 17.61 -4.20
C VAL A 238 29.48 16.12 -4.26
N GLU A 239 30.51 15.65 -3.56
CA GLU A 239 30.85 14.23 -3.50
C GLU A 239 29.81 13.42 -2.70
N SER A 240 29.51 12.20 -3.16
CA SER A 240 28.48 11.34 -2.56
C SER A 240 28.73 11.02 -1.07
N ALA A 241 30.00 10.83 -0.67
CA ALA A 241 30.34 10.55 0.73
C ALA A 241 30.15 11.78 1.64
N GLU A 242 30.50 12.98 1.16
CA GLU A 242 30.25 14.25 1.87
C GLU A 242 28.75 14.48 2.02
N LEU A 243 27.99 14.25 0.94
CA LEU A 243 26.52 14.34 0.94
C LEU A 243 25.93 13.42 2.02
N SER A 244 26.22 12.12 1.99
CA SER A 244 25.66 11.16 2.94
C SER A 244 25.93 11.56 4.41
N SER A 245 27.17 11.97 4.73
CA SER A 245 27.56 12.44 6.07
C SER A 245 26.77 13.67 6.53
N VAL A 246 26.58 14.67 5.66
CA VAL A 246 25.79 15.87 5.98
C VAL A 246 24.34 15.52 6.26
N HIS A 247 23.75 14.66 5.42
CA HIS A 247 22.37 14.22 5.56
C HIS A 247 22.15 13.41 6.85
N GLU A 248 23.09 12.54 7.21
CA GLU A 248 23.05 11.76 8.46
C GLU A 248 23.08 12.68 9.70
N GLN A 249 24.02 13.63 9.72
CA GLN A 249 24.15 14.59 10.82
C GLN A 249 22.91 15.47 10.99
N LEU A 250 22.28 15.86 9.86
CA LEU A 250 21.08 16.68 9.88
C LEU A 250 19.85 15.87 10.32
N ALA A 251 19.65 14.67 9.78
CA ALA A 251 18.56 13.78 10.20
C ALA A 251 18.62 13.49 11.71
N GLY A 252 19.82 13.13 12.21
CA GLY A 252 20.02 12.90 13.64
C GLY A 252 19.80 14.15 14.50
N TRP A 253 20.16 15.33 14.01
CA TRP A 253 19.88 16.60 14.72
C TRP A 253 18.37 16.90 14.78
N LEU A 254 17.65 16.74 13.67
CA LEU A 254 16.20 16.95 13.62
C LEU A 254 15.48 16.02 14.60
N MET A 255 15.83 14.74 14.63
CA MET A 255 15.25 13.77 15.56
C MET A 255 15.53 14.12 17.03
N ARG A 256 16.77 14.53 17.36
CA ARG A 256 17.12 14.95 18.74
C ARG A 256 16.44 16.25 19.17
N SER A 257 16.12 17.13 18.23
CA SER A 257 15.51 18.43 18.50
C SER A 257 13.97 18.39 18.46
N ALA A 258 13.38 17.22 18.27
CA ALA A 258 11.93 17.03 18.09
C ALA A 258 11.07 17.60 19.24
N SER A 259 11.61 17.70 20.46
CA SER A 259 10.92 18.34 21.59
C SER A 259 10.61 19.81 21.35
N ASP A 260 11.41 20.50 20.56
CA ASP A 260 11.41 21.95 20.43
C ASP A 260 10.32 22.44 19.47
N PHE A 261 9.82 21.55 18.62
CA PHE A 261 8.78 21.80 17.63
C PHE A 261 7.62 20.78 17.71
N ARG A 262 7.42 20.18 18.89
CA ARG A 262 6.30 19.27 19.13
C ARG A 262 4.97 20.02 19.05
N HIS A 263 3.99 19.46 18.36
CA HIS A 263 2.66 20.05 18.24
C HIS A 263 1.57 18.95 18.21
N PRO A 264 0.36 19.19 18.79
CA PRO A 264 -0.76 18.23 18.77
C PRO A 264 -1.21 17.78 17.38
N GLU A 265 -1.05 18.63 16.37
CA GLU A 265 -1.36 18.36 14.96
C GLU A 265 -0.11 17.92 14.15
N GLY A 266 0.94 17.48 14.84
CA GLY A 266 2.20 17.04 14.25
C GLY A 266 3.18 18.16 13.90
N TRP A 267 4.41 17.79 13.57
CA TRP A 267 5.55 18.72 13.45
C TRP A 267 5.35 19.83 12.44
N ALA A 268 4.53 19.65 11.40
CA ALA A 268 4.28 20.69 10.39
C ALA A 268 3.71 21.99 11.00
N GLU A 269 2.96 21.87 12.10
CA GLU A 269 2.37 22.99 12.83
C GLU A 269 3.28 23.49 13.98
N GLY A 270 4.45 22.87 14.18
CA GLY A 270 5.45 23.22 15.20
C GLY A 270 6.36 24.39 14.83
N GLY A 271 5.98 25.23 13.87
CA GLY A 271 6.78 26.32 13.35
C GLY A 271 7.72 25.92 12.19
N ALA A 272 8.59 26.84 11.76
CA ALA A 272 9.35 26.67 10.51
C ALA A 272 10.32 25.45 10.54
N VAL A 273 10.97 25.19 11.68
CA VAL A 273 11.83 24.01 11.85
C VAL A 273 11.01 22.73 11.86
N GLY A 274 9.85 22.73 12.52
CA GLY A 274 8.93 21.58 12.52
C GLY A 274 8.39 21.26 11.12
N LEU A 275 7.99 22.28 10.36
CA LEU A 275 7.60 22.13 8.95
C LEU A 275 8.73 21.56 8.10
N TYR A 276 9.95 22.05 8.27
CA TYR A 276 11.13 21.50 7.62
C TYR A 276 11.34 20.02 7.98
N ALA A 277 11.25 19.68 9.26
CA ALA A 277 11.41 18.30 9.75
C ALA A 277 10.34 17.36 9.18
N ALA A 278 9.06 17.75 9.27
CA ALA A 278 7.93 17.01 8.73
C ALA A 278 8.08 16.71 7.23
N THR A 279 8.58 17.69 6.48
CA THR A 279 8.71 17.62 5.02
C THR A 279 9.97 16.91 4.57
N GLY A 280 11.09 17.14 5.25
CA GLY A 280 12.44 16.80 4.78
C GLY A 280 13.10 15.62 5.47
N LEU A 281 12.73 15.27 6.71
CA LEU A 281 13.46 14.27 7.51
C LEU A 281 13.58 12.92 6.79
N ALA A 282 12.46 12.43 6.24
CA ALA A 282 12.44 11.16 5.51
C ALA A 282 13.43 11.16 4.34
N MET A 283 13.49 12.25 3.56
CA MET A 283 14.42 12.36 2.44
C MET A 283 15.88 12.54 2.89
N HIS A 284 16.13 13.25 3.99
CA HIS A 284 17.47 13.28 4.59
C HIS A 284 17.93 11.88 5.00
N ALA A 285 17.05 11.08 5.63
CA ALA A 285 17.36 9.71 6.00
C ALA A 285 17.59 8.79 4.78
N VAL A 286 16.85 9.00 3.68
CA VAL A 286 17.12 8.32 2.40
C VAL A 286 18.53 8.63 1.89
N GLN A 287 18.91 9.91 1.83
CA GLN A 287 20.25 10.32 1.37
C GLN A 287 21.38 9.82 2.29
N ALA A 288 21.09 9.65 3.58
CA ALA A 288 22.01 9.13 4.58
C ALA A 288 22.09 7.59 4.63
N GLY A 289 21.15 6.88 4.00
CA GLY A 289 21.03 5.41 4.13
C GLY A 289 20.47 4.93 5.48
N THR A 290 19.80 5.81 6.25
CA THR A 290 19.24 5.54 7.59
C THR A 290 17.71 5.54 7.61
N PHE A 291 17.06 5.50 6.44
CA PHE A 291 15.58 5.56 6.35
C PHE A 291 14.88 4.44 7.11
N ASP A 292 15.45 3.24 7.10
CA ASP A 292 14.91 2.09 7.84
C ASP A 292 14.89 2.31 9.37
N GLU A 293 15.78 3.14 9.92
CA GLU A 293 15.77 3.50 11.34
C GLU A 293 14.59 4.45 11.63
N VAL A 294 14.36 5.43 10.74
CA VAL A 294 13.24 6.36 10.84
C VAL A 294 11.91 5.61 10.74
N LEU A 295 11.78 4.63 9.83
CA LEU A 295 10.57 3.83 9.65
C LEU A 295 10.17 3.00 10.88
N ARG A 296 11.12 2.68 11.77
CA ARG A 296 10.87 1.92 13.00
C ARG A 296 10.46 2.81 14.18
N ASP A 297 10.71 4.12 14.11
CA ASP A 297 10.36 5.04 15.19
C ASP A 297 8.94 5.59 15.03
N GLY A 298 7.98 4.93 15.66
CA GLY A 298 6.58 5.36 15.67
C GLY A 298 6.36 6.77 16.22
N ARG A 299 7.26 7.30 17.08
CA ARG A 299 7.15 8.69 17.58
C ARG A 299 7.47 9.70 16.50
N VAL A 300 8.43 9.37 15.63
CA VAL A 300 8.80 10.21 14.49
C VAL A 300 7.77 10.09 13.37
N ILE A 301 7.43 8.86 12.97
CA ILE A 301 6.55 8.61 11.83
C ILE A 301 5.15 9.21 12.02
N ALA A 302 4.62 9.19 13.24
CA ALA A 302 3.35 9.84 13.57
C ALA A 302 3.32 11.36 13.29
N ASN A 303 4.49 12.00 13.16
CA ASN A 303 4.64 13.43 12.88
C ASN A 303 5.00 13.74 11.42
N LEU A 304 5.27 12.73 10.59
CA LEU A 304 5.60 12.91 9.17
C LEU A 304 4.35 12.71 8.30
N PRO A 305 4.10 13.57 7.29
CA PRO A 305 2.98 13.39 6.37
C PRO A 305 3.07 12.06 5.60
N GLN A 306 1.92 11.42 5.37
CA GLN A 306 1.81 10.18 4.59
C GLN A 306 2.55 10.27 3.24
N THR A 307 2.38 11.38 2.51
CA THR A 307 3.01 11.59 1.21
C THR A 307 4.54 11.72 1.29
N ALA A 308 5.07 12.31 2.36
CA ALA A 308 6.52 12.42 2.54
C ALA A 308 7.17 11.04 2.74
N LEU A 309 6.48 10.12 3.41
CA LEU A 309 6.93 8.73 3.61
C LEU A 309 6.91 7.94 2.30
N MET A 310 5.81 8.04 1.55
CA MET A 310 5.69 7.35 0.25
C MET A 310 6.73 7.87 -0.75
N ASP A 311 6.95 9.17 -0.80
CA ASP A 311 7.97 9.80 -1.65
C ASP A 311 9.38 9.32 -1.31
N ALA A 312 9.75 9.39 -0.04
CA ALA A 312 11.06 8.92 0.43
C ALA A 312 11.29 7.43 0.14
N ALA A 313 10.30 6.57 0.39
CA ALA A 313 10.40 5.14 0.13
C ALA A 313 10.60 4.86 -1.37
N ARG A 314 9.85 5.57 -2.22
CA ARG A 314 9.91 5.38 -3.67
C ARG A 314 11.22 5.89 -4.29
N SER A 315 11.87 6.88 -3.66
CA SER A 315 13.22 7.32 -4.04
C SER A 315 14.32 6.27 -3.78
N ILE A 316 14.06 5.24 -2.96
CA ILE A 316 14.99 4.12 -2.73
C ILE A 316 14.73 2.95 -3.69
N SER A 317 13.47 2.49 -3.75
CA SER A 317 13.10 1.26 -4.45
C SER A 317 11.76 1.41 -5.17
N PHE A 318 11.57 0.61 -6.23
CA PHE A 318 10.26 0.44 -6.87
C PHE A 318 9.34 -0.45 -6.04
N ILE A 319 9.89 -1.51 -5.44
CA ILE A 319 9.16 -2.46 -4.59
C ILE A 319 9.49 -2.10 -3.14
N ILE A 320 8.49 -1.61 -2.40
CA ILE A 320 8.66 -1.25 -1.00
C ILE A 320 8.45 -2.50 -0.14
N SER A 321 9.38 -2.77 0.77
CA SER A 321 9.29 -3.89 1.70
C SER A 321 8.00 -3.83 2.51
N GLY A 322 7.32 -4.96 2.62
CA GLY A 322 6.17 -5.13 3.50
C GLY A 322 6.53 -4.90 4.97
N ASN A 323 5.51 -4.76 5.83
CA ASN A 323 5.66 -4.52 7.28
C ASN A 323 6.42 -3.25 7.67
N THR A 324 6.41 -2.23 6.81
CA THR A 324 6.97 -0.91 7.12
C THR A 324 5.87 0.14 7.14
N ALA A 325 6.08 1.23 7.88
CA ALA A 325 5.15 2.35 7.87
C ALA A 325 4.99 2.99 6.47
N ALA A 326 6.00 2.88 5.60
CA ALA A 326 5.91 3.30 4.21
C ALA A 326 4.99 2.39 3.39
N ALA A 327 5.06 1.06 3.58
CA ALA A 327 4.12 0.13 2.99
C ALA A 327 2.69 0.37 3.50
N ASP A 328 2.52 0.61 4.80
CA ASP A 328 1.21 0.95 5.39
C ASP A 328 0.64 2.22 4.73
N ALA A 329 1.47 3.25 4.50
CA ALA A 329 1.08 4.47 3.80
C ALA A 329 0.61 4.21 2.35
N ILE A 330 1.33 3.37 1.60
CA ILE A 330 1.01 3.00 0.21
C ILE A 330 -0.27 2.16 0.14
N HIS A 331 -0.41 1.17 1.01
CA HIS A 331 -1.59 0.31 1.05
C HIS A 331 -2.85 1.12 1.41
N LEU A 332 -2.76 1.99 2.42
CA LEU A 332 -3.86 2.90 2.78
C LEU A 332 -4.20 3.88 1.65
N TRP A 333 -3.20 4.42 0.96
CA TRP A 333 -3.40 5.28 -0.22
C TRP A 333 -4.17 4.55 -1.33
N GLY A 334 -3.81 3.31 -1.66
CA GLY A 334 -4.50 2.49 -2.66
C GLY A 334 -5.96 2.19 -2.29
N TRP A 335 -6.29 2.15 -1.00
CA TRP A 335 -7.65 2.02 -0.50
C TRP A 335 -8.43 3.36 -0.41
N GLY A 336 -7.80 4.45 -0.82
CA GLY A 336 -8.38 5.80 -0.76
C GLY A 336 -8.43 6.40 0.64
N VAL A 337 -7.57 5.92 1.55
CA VAL A 337 -7.37 6.53 2.86
C VAL A 337 -6.30 7.62 2.70
N THR A 338 -6.77 8.85 2.51
CA THR A 338 -5.95 10.07 2.38
C THR A 338 -6.33 11.06 3.49
N PRO A 339 -5.79 10.89 4.71
CA PRO A 339 -6.15 11.73 5.86
C PRO A 339 -5.90 13.20 5.57
N ARG A 340 -6.85 14.07 5.95
CA ARG A 340 -6.70 15.53 5.75
C ARG A 340 -5.82 16.18 6.80
N HIS A 341 -5.72 15.55 7.95
CA HIS A 341 -4.99 16.03 9.11
C HIS A 341 -3.96 14.99 9.54
N GLN A 342 -2.79 15.46 9.99
CA GLN A 342 -1.71 14.61 10.47
C GLN A 342 -2.15 13.73 11.66
N ALA A 343 -3.03 14.25 12.52
CA ALA A 343 -3.57 13.52 13.66
C ALA A 343 -4.40 12.28 13.25
N GLU A 344 -5.18 12.41 12.19
CA GLU A 344 -5.94 11.29 11.61
C GLU A 344 -4.98 10.25 11.01
N TRP A 345 -3.94 10.68 10.29
CA TRP A 345 -2.89 9.80 9.79
C TRP A 345 -2.19 9.02 10.91
N ALA A 346 -1.84 9.68 12.02
CA ALA A 346 -1.28 9.00 13.19
C ALA A 346 -2.23 7.96 13.80
N SER A 347 -3.54 8.19 13.74
CA SER A 347 -4.54 7.21 14.22
C SER A 347 -4.60 5.98 13.30
N TRP A 348 -4.48 6.18 11.98
CA TRP A 348 -4.35 5.08 11.02
C TRP A 348 -3.08 4.26 11.23
N LEU A 349 -1.93 4.91 11.47
CA LEU A 349 -0.68 4.22 11.82
C LEU A 349 -0.84 3.36 13.07
N HIS A 350 -1.50 3.89 14.10
CA HIS A 350 -1.80 3.16 15.34
C HIS A 350 -2.66 1.91 15.06
N LEU A 351 -3.66 2.02 14.19
CA LEU A 351 -4.49 0.88 13.76
C LEU A 351 -3.69 -0.16 12.97
N MET A 352 -2.91 0.26 11.97
CA MET A 352 -2.10 -0.65 11.16
C MET A 352 -1.12 -1.44 12.03
N ALA A 353 -0.45 -0.77 12.97
CA ALA A 353 0.49 -1.39 13.90
C ALA A 353 -0.19 -2.42 14.81
N LEU A 354 -1.32 -2.08 15.44
CA LEU A 354 -2.07 -3.04 16.28
C LEU A 354 -2.57 -4.24 15.49
N SER A 355 -2.94 -4.05 14.24
CA SER A 355 -3.40 -5.15 13.39
C SER A 355 -2.27 -6.11 13.03
N ARG A 356 -1.04 -5.58 12.90
CA ARG A 356 0.20 -6.36 12.74
C ARG A 356 0.78 -6.86 14.07
N ASP A 357 0.09 -6.70 15.21
CA ASP A 357 0.62 -7.01 16.55
C ASP A 357 1.91 -6.26 16.94
N ASP A 358 2.18 -5.14 16.28
CA ASP A 358 3.32 -4.26 16.57
C ASP A 358 2.96 -3.30 17.71
N LEU A 359 2.86 -3.87 18.91
CA LEU A 359 2.44 -3.15 20.13
C LEU A 359 3.44 -2.06 20.52
N GLU A 360 4.74 -2.28 20.26
CA GLU A 360 5.78 -1.29 20.52
C GLU A 360 5.61 -0.06 19.62
N PHE A 361 5.45 -0.28 18.31
CA PHE A 361 5.22 0.82 17.38
C PHE A 361 3.89 1.54 17.65
N ALA A 362 2.82 0.80 17.94
CA ALA A 362 1.53 1.40 18.31
C ALA A 362 1.65 2.30 19.55
N SER A 363 2.33 1.82 20.61
CA SER A 363 2.60 2.60 21.82
C SER A 363 3.48 3.84 21.54
N ALA A 364 4.48 3.70 20.66
CA ALA A 364 5.32 4.81 20.21
C ALA A 364 4.50 5.89 19.48
N VAL A 365 3.59 5.49 18.58
CA VAL A 365 2.66 6.41 17.89
C VAL A 365 1.75 7.12 18.91
N ALA A 366 1.15 6.40 19.84
CA ALA A 366 0.27 6.96 20.87
C ALA A 366 0.98 7.97 21.81
N THR A 367 2.29 7.84 21.96
CA THR A 367 3.11 8.73 22.81
C THR A 367 3.88 9.81 22.04
N SER A 368 3.73 9.86 20.71
CA SER A 368 4.41 10.81 19.81
C SER A 368 4.16 12.28 20.16
N GLY A 369 3.01 12.59 20.78
CA GLY A 369 2.57 13.97 21.06
C GLY A 369 1.55 14.53 20.11
N VAL A 370 1.24 13.79 19.05
CA VAL A 370 0.08 14.05 18.20
C VAL A 370 -1.17 13.62 18.96
N THR A 371 -2.21 14.45 18.94
CA THR A 371 -3.48 14.14 19.61
C THR A 371 -4.31 13.26 18.69
N LEU A 372 -4.34 11.96 18.97
CA LEU A 372 -5.09 11.01 18.14
C LEU A 372 -6.61 11.27 18.27
N PRO A 373 -7.34 11.62 17.18
CA PRO A 373 -8.79 11.80 17.20
C PRO A 373 -9.55 10.54 17.62
N TRP A 374 -8.92 9.37 17.47
CA TRP A 374 -9.41 8.10 17.98
C TRP A 374 -8.24 7.15 18.21
N GLN A 375 -8.38 6.27 19.19
CA GLN A 375 -7.39 5.23 19.49
C GLN A 375 -8.03 3.86 19.34
N VAL A 376 -7.28 2.92 18.79
CA VAL A 376 -7.76 1.55 18.65
C VAL A 376 -7.54 0.81 19.97
N LYS A 377 -8.56 0.16 20.51
CA LYS A 377 -8.41 -0.71 21.68
C LYS A 377 -7.83 -2.07 21.28
N TRP A 378 -8.41 -2.66 20.24
CA TRP A 378 -7.99 -3.92 19.64
C TRP A 378 -8.54 -4.02 18.22
N ALA A 379 -7.90 -4.86 17.41
CA ALA A 379 -8.29 -5.10 16.02
C ALA A 379 -8.14 -6.59 15.68
N HIS A 380 -9.25 -7.21 15.27
CA HIS A 380 -9.26 -8.49 14.58
C HIS A 380 -9.58 -8.22 13.12
N TRP A 381 -8.70 -7.45 12.49
CA TRP A 381 -8.91 -6.85 11.19
C TRP A 381 -7.75 -7.22 10.27
N ARG A 382 -8.08 -7.46 9.00
CA ARG A 382 -7.12 -7.62 7.92
C ARG A 382 -6.74 -6.23 7.40
N PRO A 383 -5.55 -5.71 7.71
CA PRO A 383 -5.12 -4.43 7.18
C PRO A 383 -4.94 -4.51 5.65
N PRO A 384 -5.05 -3.39 4.91
CA PRO A 384 -4.52 -3.27 3.56
C PRO A 384 -3.09 -3.78 3.50
N GLY A 385 -2.77 -4.58 2.48
CA GLY A 385 -1.53 -5.32 2.35
C GLY A 385 -1.51 -6.68 3.06
N GLY A 386 -2.49 -6.97 3.93
CA GLY A 386 -2.48 -8.13 4.82
C GLY A 386 -2.54 -9.47 4.09
N TYR A 387 -1.47 -10.26 4.20
CA TYR A 387 -1.37 -11.60 3.64
C TYR A 387 -0.77 -12.56 4.68
N HIS A 388 -1.64 -13.13 5.50
CA HIS A 388 -1.30 -14.07 6.56
C HIS A 388 -2.57 -14.79 7.05
N VAL A 389 -2.47 -16.06 7.45
CA VAL A 389 -3.63 -16.86 7.89
C VAL A 389 -4.39 -16.21 9.06
N ARG A 390 -3.67 -15.56 9.97
CA ARG A 390 -4.25 -14.84 11.11
C ARG A 390 -5.34 -13.84 10.70
N TYR A 391 -5.14 -13.13 9.58
CA TYR A 391 -6.07 -12.11 9.13
C TYR A 391 -7.41 -12.68 8.62
N LEU A 392 -7.50 -13.99 8.44
CA LEU A 392 -8.75 -14.67 8.06
C LEU A 392 -9.58 -15.13 9.27
N ARG A 393 -9.02 -15.10 10.49
CA ARG A 393 -9.64 -15.69 11.69
C ARG A 393 -10.95 -15.02 12.12
N ALA A 394 -11.07 -13.71 11.93
CA ALA A 394 -12.26 -12.96 12.31
C ALA A 394 -13.46 -13.31 11.42
N GLY A 395 -13.21 -13.59 10.13
CA GLY A 395 -14.23 -13.85 9.13
C GLY A 395 -14.96 -12.58 8.64
N ARG A 396 -16.03 -12.79 7.87
CA ARG A 396 -16.80 -11.73 7.20
C ARG A 396 -18.07 -11.41 7.99
N PHE A 397 -18.23 -10.15 8.39
CA PHE A 397 -19.41 -9.71 9.12
C PHE A 397 -20.43 -9.06 8.19
N ALA A 398 -21.69 -9.47 8.35
CA ALA A 398 -22.86 -8.90 7.68
C ALA A 398 -23.52 -7.81 8.53
N ALA A 399 -23.48 -7.96 9.86
CA ALA A 399 -24.02 -7.01 10.82
C ALA A 399 -23.41 -7.21 12.22
N LEU A 400 -23.72 -6.29 13.13
CA LEU A 400 -23.38 -6.35 14.54
C LEU A 400 -24.65 -6.18 15.40
N ALA A 401 -24.64 -6.76 16.59
CA ALA A 401 -25.62 -6.47 17.63
C ALA A 401 -24.95 -6.34 19.01
N GLU A 402 -25.40 -5.38 19.82
CA GLU A 402 -24.96 -5.27 21.22
C GLU A 402 -25.63 -6.36 22.05
N VAL A 403 -24.82 -7.08 22.83
CA VAL A 403 -25.26 -8.10 23.78
C VAL A 403 -24.49 -7.99 25.09
N ARG A 404 -24.88 -8.80 26.08
CA ARG A 404 -24.13 -8.96 27.32
C ARG A 404 -23.74 -10.43 27.48
N TRP A 405 -22.46 -10.68 27.74
CA TRP A 405 -21.93 -12.00 28.05
C TRP A 405 -21.57 -12.06 29.52
N GLN A 406 -22.27 -12.90 30.28
CA GLN A 406 -22.14 -13.00 31.75
C GLN A 406 -22.26 -11.62 32.42
N GLY A 407 -23.17 -10.78 31.92
CA GLY A 407 -23.40 -9.41 32.38
C GLY A 407 -22.42 -8.34 31.88
N ARG A 408 -21.35 -8.71 31.18
CA ARG A 408 -20.33 -7.79 30.63
C ARG A 408 -20.69 -7.31 29.21
N PRO A 409 -20.33 -6.08 28.78
CA PRO A 409 -20.52 -5.64 27.40
C PRO A 409 -19.86 -6.59 26.40
N ALA A 410 -20.62 -7.04 25.41
CA ALA A 410 -20.15 -7.94 24.36
C ALA A 410 -20.82 -7.59 23.01
N ILE A 411 -20.24 -8.09 21.92
CA ILE A 411 -20.75 -7.90 20.56
C ILE A 411 -21.09 -9.28 19.99
N ALA A 412 -22.29 -9.40 19.44
CA ALA A 412 -22.62 -10.50 18.55
C ALA A 412 -22.21 -10.12 17.12
N GLY A 413 -21.19 -10.79 16.60
CA GLY A 413 -20.75 -10.67 15.23
C GLY A 413 -21.58 -11.59 14.33
N LEU A 414 -22.39 -10.99 13.47
CA LEU A 414 -23.37 -11.70 12.64
C LEU A 414 -22.79 -11.96 11.26
N GLN A 415 -22.59 -13.21 10.90
CA GLN A 415 -21.91 -13.65 9.67
C GLN A 415 -22.83 -14.53 8.83
N GLN A 416 -22.57 -14.60 7.52
CA GLN A 416 -23.26 -15.49 6.61
C GLN A 416 -22.23 -16.32 5.84
N ARG A 417 -22.44 -17.63 5.78
CA ARG A 417 -21.61 -18.56 5.01
C ARG A 417 -22.44 -19.24 3.95
N THR A 418 -21.88 -19.43 2.77
CA THR A 418 -22.47 -20.29 1.75
C THR A 418 -22.01 -21.73 2.00
N VAL A 419 -22.94 -22.64 2.27
CA VAL A 419 -22.69 -24.09 2.39
C VAL A 419 -23.65 -24.78 1.41
N ASP A 420 -23.09 -25.56 0.48
CA ASP A 420 -23.86 -26.24 -0.59
C ASP A 420 -24.80 -25.31 -1.38
N GLY A 421 -24.38 -24.06 -1.60
CA GLY A 421 -25.16 -23.05 -2.32
C GLY A 421 -26.25 -22.36 -1.49
N ALA A 422 -26.43 -22.72 -0.21
CA ALA A 422 -27.36 -22.07 0.71
C ALA A 422 -26.63 -21.13 1.68
N GLN A 423 -27.21 -19.97 1.97
CA GLN A 423 -26.72 -19.07 3.02
C GLN A 423 -27.15 -19.60 4.39
N GLN A 424 -26.19 -19.84 5.27
CA GLN A 424 -26.43 -20.24 6.65
C GLN A 424 -25.95 -19.12 7.60
N PRO A 425 -26.75 -18.77 8.64
CA PRO A 425 -26.34 -17.80 9.63
C PRO A 425 -25.26 -18.40 10.53
N PHE A 426 -24.30 -17.57 10.92
CA PHE A 426 -23.16 -17.96 11.73
C PHE A 426 -22.85 -16.81 12.69
N VAL A 427 -22.84 -17.06 14.01
CA VAL A 427 -22.70 -15.99 15.01
C VAL A 427 -21.57 -16.28 15.97
N SER A 428 -20.69 -15.30 16.18
CA SER A 428 -19.65 -15.33 17.19
C SER A 428 -19.86 -14.23 18.23
N ILE A 429 -19.50 -14.48 19.49
CA ILE A 429 -19.59 -13.49 20.58
C ILE A 429 -18.19 -13.03 20.97
N TRP A 430 -18.02 -11.71 21.05
CA TRP A 430 -16.74 -11.05 21.31
C TRP A 430 -16.85 -10.15 22.54
N ASP A 431 -15.89 -10.24 23.44
CA ASP A 431 -15.75 -9.32 24.56
C ASP A 431 -15.33 -7.93 24.04
N VAL A 432 -16.06 -6.89 24.42
CA VAL A 432 -15.81 -5.52 23.92
C VAL A 432 -14.51 -4.94 24.48
N GLU A 433 -14.09 -5.35 25.67
CA GLU A 433 -12.92 -4.79 26.34
C GLU A 433 -11.64 -5.47 25.89
N THR A 434 -11.63 -6.81 25.83
CA THR A 434 -10.43 -7.59 25.50
C THR A 434 -10.31 -7.94 24.02
N GLY A 435 -11.43 -7.92 23.29
CA GLY A 435 -11.48 -8.44 21.93
C GLY A 435 -11.40 -9.96 21.85
N GLU A 436 -11.44 -10.69 22.97
CA GLU A 436 -11.43 -12.14 22.93
C GLU A 436 -12.77 -12.69 22.44
N ARG A 437 -12.71 -13.75 21.64
CA ARG A 437 -13.90 -14.50 21.23
C ARG A 437 -14.33 -15.40 22.39
N VAL A 438 -15.39 -15.01 23.10
CA VAL A 438 -15.89 -15.69 24.30
C VAL A 438 -16.84 -16.84 24.01
N ALA A 439 -17.36 -16.91 22.78
CA ALA A 439 -18.10 -18.07 22.29
C ALA A 439 -17.66 -18.43 20.87
N HIS A 440 -17.39 -19.72 20.65
CA HIS A 440 -17.17 -20.24 19.30
C HIS A 440 -18.40 -20.00 18.43
N PRO A 441 -18.22 -19.92 17.11
CA PRO A 441 -19.33 -19.60 16.24
C PRO A 441 -20.46 -20.64 16.30
N TRP A 442 -21.70 -20.16 16.36
CA TRP A 442 -22.89 -21.00 16.32
C TRP A 442 -23.34 -21.20 14.89
N GLU A 443 -23.31 -22.45 14.43
CA GLU A 443 -23.64 -22.85 13.05
C GLU A 443 -25.13 -23.15 12.85
N HIS A 444 -25.88 -23.26 13.94
CA HIS A 444 -27.30 -23.62 13.94
C HIS A 444 -28.14 -22.45 14.45
N ASP A 445 -29.42 -22.41 14.08
CA ASP A 445 -30.31 -21.33 14.53
C ASP A 445 -30.53 -21.36 16.06
N GLU A 446 -30.41 -22.51 16.70
CA GLU A 446 -30.51 -22.60 18.16
C GLU A 446 -29.20 -22.21 18.84
N ILE A 447 -29.29 -21.30 19.82
CA ILE A 447 -28.15 -20.99 20.68
C ILE A 447 -27.87 -22.20 21.58
N PRO A 448 -26.61 -22.66 21.70
CA PRO A 448 -26.24 -23.80 22.55
C PRO A 448 -26.75 -23.64 23.98
N ALA A 449 -27.27 -24.72 24.55
CA ALA A 449 -27.94 -24.68 25.85
C ALA A 449 -27.03 -24.15 26.98
N GLU A 450 -25.74 -24.49 26.93
CA GLU A 450 -24.72 -23.99 27.87
C GLU A 450 -24.50 -22.47 27.81
N HIS A 451 -24.84 -21.82 26.70
CA HIS A 451 -24.62 -20.38 26.50
C HIS A 451 -25.86 -19.52 26.76
N ARG A 452 -27.05 -20.12 26.90
CA ARG A 452 -28.33 -19.38 27.05
C ARG A 452 -28.43 -18.58 28.35
N ALA A 453 -27.79 -19.05 29.42
CA ALA A 453 -27.77 -18.33 30.70
C ALA A 453 -26.77 -17.16 30.70
N ASP A 454 -25.74 -17.26 29.86
CA ASP A 454 -24.65 -16.30 29.79
C ASP A 454 -24.96 -15.13 28.85
N LEU A 455 -25.78 -15.34 27.82
CA LEU A 455 -26.15 -14.32 26.85
C LEU A 455 -27.43 -13.58 27.24
N THR A 456 -27.36 -12.24 27.31
CA THR A 456 -28.53 -11.38 27.58
C THR A 456 -28.52 -10.13 26.71
N TRP A 457 -29.68 -9.47 26.56
CA TRP A 457 -29.77 -8.16 25.93
C TRP A 457 -29.25 -7.05 26.84
N PRO A 458 -28.74 -5.92 26.29
CA PRO A 458 -28.47 -4.73 27.09
C PRO A 458 -29.77 -4.26 27.77
N ALA A 459 -29.67 -3.85 29.03
CA ALA A 459 -30.83 -3.45 29.82
C ALA A 459 -31.50 -2.21 29.21
N SER A 460 -32.69 -2.38 28.61
CA SER A 460 -33.53 -1.25 28.21
C SER A 460 -34.34 -0.76 29.42
N PRO A 461 -34.39 0.55 29.71
CA PRO A 461 -35.20 1.06 30.81
C PRO A 461 -36.68 0.69 30.61
N GLY A 462 -37.19 -0.22 31.44
CA GLY A 462 -38.61 -0.58 31.49
C GLY A 462 -39.04 -1.90 30.81
N SER A 463 -38.13 -2.69 30.22
CA SER A 463 -38.50 -4.00 29.65
C SER A 463 -37.78 -5.16 30.34
N GLY A 464 -38.55 -6.12 30.89
CA GLY A 464 -38.04 -7.44 31.26
C GLY A 464 -37.76 -8.30 30.03
N SER A 465 -36.83 -7.84 29.18
CA SER A 465 -36.53 -8.50 27.90
C SER A 465 -36.02 -9.92 28.15
N VAL A 466 -36.66 -10.90 27.52
CA VAL A 466 -36.26 -12.31 27.58
C VAL A 466 -34.93 -12.45 26.83
N ALA A 467 -33.97 -13.16 27.42
CA ALA A 467 -32.69 -13.45 26.78
C ALA A 467 -32.87 -14.09 25.40
N PRO A 468 -31.99 -13.79 24.42
CA PRO A 468 -32.12 -14.37 23.10
C PRO A 468 -31.99 -15.89 23.15
N SER A 469 -32.86 -16.59 22.43
CA SER A 469 -32.86 -18.06 22.38
C SER A 469 -32.42 -18.61 21.02
N ARG A 470 -32.48 -17.79 19.98
CA ARG A 470 -32.16 -18.13 18.59
C ARG A 470 -31.23 -17.10 17.95
N VAL A 471 -30.40 -17.58 17.04
CA VAL A 471 -29.51 -16.75 16.22
C VAL A 471 -30.31 -15.74 15.40
N GLN A 472 -31.46 -16.13 14.84
CA GLN A 472 -32.32 -15.18 14.10
C GLN A 472 -32.80 -13.99 14.92
N GLU A 473 -32.95 -14.11 16.24
CA GLU A 473 -33.31 -12.98 17.10
C GLU A 473 -32.21 -11.92 17.14
N LEU A 474 -30.94 -12.33 17.08
CA LEU A 474 -29.78 -11.44 16.98
C LEU A 474 -29.77 -10.70 15.64
N PHE A 475 -29.99 -11.42 14.53
CA PHE A 475 -30.13 -10.79 13.21
C PHE A 475 -31.29 -9.80 13.16
N ALA A 476 -32.43 -10.12 13.76
CA ALA A 476 -33.59 -9.23 13.80
C ALA A 476 -33.37 -7.98 14.67
N SER A 477 -32.54 -8.06 15.71
CA SER A 477 -32.17 -6.91 16.54
C SER A 477 -31.19 -5.96 15.84
N SER A 478 -30.42 -6.46 14.88
CA SER A 478 -29.52 -5.63 14.08
C SER A 478 -30.34 -4.86 13.04
N SER A 479 -30.04 -3.57 12.86
CA SER A 479 -30.58 -2.83 11.73
C SER A 479 -29.71 -3.12 10.50
N PRO A 480 -30.21 -3.79 9.44
CA PRO A 480 -29.40 -3.99 8.24
C PRO A 480 -29.34 -2.68 7.47
N ARG A 481 -28.19 -2.00 7.53
CA ARG A 481 -27.79 -0.96 6.57
C ARG A 481 -26.31 -1.09 6.30
N ARG A 482 -25.93 -2.03 5.42
CA ARG A 482 -24.60 -1.97 4.80
C ARG A 482 -24.44 -0.58 4.19
N ASN A 483 -23.51 0.21 4.71
CA ASN A 483 -23.27 1.56 4.24
C ASN A 483 -22.44 1.47 2.95
N LYS A 484 -23.05 1.81 1.81
CA LYS A 484 -22.36 1.83 0.51
C LYS A 484 -21.18 2.80 0.49
N ARG A 485 -21.12 3.76 1.41
CA ARG A 485 -20.01 4.72 1.56
C ARG A 485 -18.86 4.21 2.43
N ALA A 486 -19.08 3.18 3.26
CA ALA A 486 -18.05 2.59 4.11
C ALA A 486 -17.37 1.45 3.35
N PHE A 487 -16.20 1.72 2.77
CA PHE A 487 -15.53 0.80 1.86
C PHE A 487 -14.79 -0.33 2.59
N MET A 488 -14.16 -0.03 3.73
CA MET A 488 -13.33 -0.99 4.48
C MET A 488 -14.15 -1.88 5.42
N LEU A 489 -15.15 -1.30 6.10
CA LEU A 489 -15.99 -1.99 7.10
C LEU A 489 -17.46 -1.58 6.91
N PRO A 490 -18.18 -2.20 5.97
CA PRO A 490 -19.49 -1.73 5.51
C PRO A 490 -20.63 -1.89 6.51
N CYS A 491 -20.44 -2.55 7.67
CA CYS A 491 -21.50 -2.63 8.67
C CYS A 491 -21.77 -1.26 9.29
N GLU A 492 -23.00 -1.01 9.72
CA GLU A 492 -23.33 0.18 10.51
C GLU A 492 -22.51 0.14 11.82
N PRO A 493 -21.76 1.22 12.16
CA PRO A 493 -20.95 1.24 13.37
C PRO A 493 -21.82 1.07 14.63
N LEU A 494 -21.37 0.24 15.57
CA LEU A 494 -22.09 -0.04 16.81
C LEU A 494 -21.41 0.65 17.98
N ALA A 495 -22.10 1.59 18.62
CA ALA A 495 -21.64 2.23 19.85
C ALA A 495 -21.94 1.33 21.06
N VAL A 496 -20.92 1.02 21.87
CA VAL A 496 -21.05 0.22 23.10
C VAL A 496 -20.32 0.95 24.23
N GLY A 497 -21.06 1.67 25.07
CA GLY A 497 -20.45 2.51 26.10
C GLY A 497 -19.63 3.66 25.49
N GLU A 498 -18.33 3.71 25.80
CA GLU A 498 -17.40 4.76 25.30
C GLU A 498 -16.65 4.36 24.02
N VAL A 499 -16.89 3.15 23.49
CA VAL A 499 -16.22 2.66 22.28
C VAL A 499 -17.18 2.50 21.12
N VAL A 500 -16.64 2.53 19.91
CA VAL A 500 -17.36 2.26 18.69
C VAL A 500 -16.72 1.10 17.95
N VAL A 501 -17.57 0.16 17.54
CA VAL A 501 -17.20 -1.09 16.90
C VAL A 501 -17.51 -0.98 15.41
N PHE A 502 -16.51 -1.25 14.58
CA PHE A 502 -16.63 -1.33 13.13
C PHE A 502 -16.44 -2.79 12.69
N ALA A 503 -17.24 -3.23 11.73
CA ALA A 503 -17.19 -4.59 11.22
C ALA A 503 -17.43 -4.65 9.70
N GLY A 504 -16.93 -5.71 9.07
CA GLY A 504 -17.10 -5.88 7.64
C GLY A 504 -16.51 -7.17 7.10
N ASP A 505 -16.26 -7.17 5.79
CA ASP A 505 -15.62 -8.28 5.09
C ASP A 505 -14.17 -8.51 5.56
N LEU A 506 -13.52 -7.47 6.09
CA LEU A 506 -12.13 -7.50 6.56
C LEU A 506 -11.97 -7.80 8.06
N GLY A 507 -13.05 -7.99 8.81
CA GLY A 507 -13.00 -8.31 10.24
C GLY A 507 -13.62 -7.24 11.15
N LEU A 508 -13.04 -7.05 12.34
CA LEU A 508 -13.54 -6.21 13.43
C LEU A 508 -12.48 -5.23 13.94
N ILE A 509 -12.90 -3.99 14.23
CA ILE A 509 -12.08 -2.96 14.88
C ILE A 509 -12.90 -2.34 16.01
N VAL A 510 -12.26 -2.12 17.16
CA VAL A 510 -12.84 -1.31 18.24
C VAL A 510 -11.97 -0.09 18.49
N ILE A 511 -12.60 1.08 18.41
CA ILE A 511 -11.93 2.36 18.67
C ILE A 511 -12.59 3.09 19.83
N LYS A 512 -11.79 3.87 20.54
CA LYS A 512 -12.20 4.90 21.48
C LYS A 512 -12.03 6.28 20.81
N PRO A 513 -13.11 6.94 20.38
CA PRO A 513 -13.02 8.31 19.87
C PRO A 513 -12.65 9.28 21.00
N ALA A 514 -11.95 10.36 20.67
CA ALA A 514 -11.77 11.50 21.57
C ALA A 514 -13.08 12.29 21.70
N ASP A 515 -13.23 13.01 22.80
CA ASP A 515 -14.45 13.77 23.09
C ASP A 515 -14.77 14.78 21.98
N GLY A 516 -16.00 14.73 21.45
CA GLY A 516 -16.50 15.65 20.42
C GLY A 516 -16.04 15.34 18.99
N VAL A 517 -15.26 14.27 18.77
CA VAL A 517 -14.86 13.84 17.43
C VAL A 517 -15.99 13.07 16.75
N ASN A 518 -16.35 13.47 15.54
CA ASN A 518 -17.27 12.71 14.68
C ASN A 518 -16.49 11.65 13.89
N ILE A 519 -16.86 10.38 14.06
CA ILE A 519 -16.26 9.22 13.37
C ILE A 519 -17.20 8.60 12.34
N SER A 520 -18.27 9.30 11.94
CA SER A 520 -19.21 8.83 10.92
C SER A 520 -18.55 8.53 9.57
N ASP A 521 -17.46 9.23 9.27
CA ASP A 521 -16.75 9.17 8.00
C ASP A 521 -15.55 8.20 8.06
N PHE A 522 -15.40 7.47 9.18
CA PHE A 522 -14.35 6.45 9.33
C PHE A 522 -14.49 5.39 8.23
N GLY A 523 -13.43 5.21 7.43
CA GLY A 523 -13.42 4.27 6.31
C GLY A 523 -14.17 4.75 5.06
N ALA A 524 -14.50 6.04 4.97
CA ALA A 524 -14.90 6.66 3.71
C ALA A 524 -13.69 6.72 2.77
N SER A 525 -13.85 6.19 1.56
CA SER A 525 -12.79 6.21 0.54
C SER A 525 -12.80 7.54 -0.20
N GLN A 526 -11.62 8.13 -0.39
CA GLN A 526 -11.38 9.18 -1.38
C GLN A 526 -10.30 8.66 -2.32
N GLN A 527 -10.69 8.18 -3.51
CA GLN A 527 -9.69 7.69 -4.44
C GLN A 527 -8.70 8.80 -4.80
N PRO A 528 -7.39 8.53 -4.77
CA PRO A 528 -6.40 9.49 -5.19
C PRO A 528 -6.52 9.78 -6.69
N LEU A 529 -6.50 11.05 -7.07
CA LEU A 529 -6.58 11.49 -8.48
C LEU A 529 -5.37 11.03 -9.28
N SER A 530 -4.20 11.04 -8.62
CA SER A 530 -2.91 10.59 -9.13
C SER A 530 -2.74 9.07 -9.09
N TRP A 531 -3.70 8.33 -8.51
CA TRP A 531 -3.75 6.86 -8.46
C TRP A 531 -2.59 6.24 -7.67
N ASP A 532 -2.38 4.93 -7.83
CA ASP A 532 -1.35 4.12 -7.19
C ASP A 532 0.01 4.84 -7.15
N TYR A 533 0.63 4.83 -5.97
CA TYR A 533 1.90 5.50 -5.73
C TYR A 533 3.09 4.61 -6.10
N ALA A 534 3.06 3.36 -5.63
CA ALA A 534 4.10 2.36 -5.78
C ALA A 534 3.53 0.96 -5.49
N ASP A 535 4.30 -0.08 -5.78
CA ASP A 535 4.01 -1.42 -5.31
C ASP A 535 4.64 -1.64 -3.93
N ALA A 536 3.83 -2.12 -2.98
CA ALA A 536 4.28 -2.52 -1.66
C ALA A 536 4.12 -4.04 -1.47
N GLY A 537 5.08 -4.65 -0.79
CA GLY A 537 5.02 -6.08 -0.43
C GLY A 537 3.90 -6.38 0.57
N PRO A 538 3.59 -7.68 0.74
CA PRO A 538 2.58 -8.12 1.70
C PRO A 538 2.96 -7.75 3.13
N CYS A 539 1.97 -7.46 3.96
CA CYS A 539 2.17 -7.31 5.40
C CYS A 539 1.65 -8.55 6.15
N SER A 540 2.31 -8.86 7.27
CA SER A 540 2.05 -9.97 8.18
C SER A 540 2.19 -9.48 9.62
N PRO A 541 1.71 -10.22 10.63
CA PRO A 541 2.02 -9.90 12.01
C PRO A 541 3.54 -9.84 12.22
N ILE A 542 3.99 -8.91 13.05
CA ILE A 542 5.40 -8.78 13.40
C ILE A 542 5.86 -10.06 14.10
N ASP A 543 7.10 -10.46 13.82
CA ASP A 543 7.72 -11.68 14.35
C ASP A 543 6.97 -13.00 14.05
N SER A 544 6.02 -13.00 13.10
CA SER A 544 5.43 -14.23 12.58
C SER A 544 6.54 -15.15 12.03
N PRO A 545 6.47 -16.47 12.30
CA PRO A 545 7.38 -17.42 11.69
C PRO A 545 7.25 -17.41 10.17
N ALA A 546 8.26 -17.93 9.48
CA ALA A 546 8.14 -18.19 8.05
C ALA A 546 6.95 -19.12 7.78
N PRO A 547 6.24 -18.95 6.64
CA PRO A 547 5.12 -19.81 6.28
C PRO A 547 5.50 -21.29 6.34
N SER A 548 4.58 -22.13 6.81
CA SER A 548 4.81 -23.57 6.93
C SER A 548 3.54 -24.37 6.72
N HIS A 549 3.68 -25.69 6.57
CA HIS A 549 2.54 -26.61 6.52
C HIS A 549 1.66 -26.53 7.78
N GLU A 550 2.18 -26.10 8.94
CA GLU A 550 1.40 -25.93 10.16
C GLU A 550 0.32 -24.84 10.03
N ASP A 551 0.47 -23.90 9.09
CA ASP A 551 -0.57 -22.90 8.78
C ASP A 551 -1.90 -23.54 8.34
N LEU A 552 -1.88 -24.80 7.88
CA LEU A 552 -3.08 -25.58 7.57
C LEU A 552 -3.95 -25.82 8.81
N ILE A 553 -3.36 -25.91 10.02
CA ILE A 553 -4.10 -26.00 11.28
C ILE A 553 -4.96 -24.75 11.46
N ALA A 554 -4.40 -23.57 11.20
CA ALA A 554 -5.13 -22.32 11.34
C ALA A 554 -6.17 -22.11 10.23
N LEU A 555 -6.00 -22.73 9.06
CA LEU A 555 -6.94 -22.65 7.93
C LEU A 555 -8.14 -23.59 8.05
N PHE A 556 -7.91 -24.82 8.53
CA PHE A 556 -8.90 -25.91 8.50
C PHE A 556 -9.28 -26.42 9.89
N GLY A 557 -8.47 -26.16 10.92
CA GLY A 557 -8.60 -26.74 12.26
C GLY A 557 -7.86 -28.07 12.38
N GLU A 558 -7.46 -28.42 13.60
CA GLU A 558 -6.78 -29.70 13.90
C GLU A 558 -7.65 -30.90 13.50
N ASP A 559 -8.97 -30.82 13.72
CA ASP A 559 -9.94 -31.88 13.38
C ASP A 559 -10.08 -32.17 11.86
N ALA A 560 -9.54 -31.28 11.03
CA ALA A 560 -9.53 -31.42 9.57
C ALA A 560 -8.19 -31.96 9.04
N LEU A 561 -7.21 -32.18 9.91
CA LEU A 561 -5.95 -32.83 9.59
C LEU A 561 -5.99 -34.28 10.04
N TYR A 562 -5.66 -35.17 9.13
CA TYR A 562 -5.81 -36.61 9.33
C TYR A 562 -4.45 -37.28 9.18
N PRO A 563 -3.78 -37.59 10.31
CA PRO A 563 -2.67 -38.52 10.34
C PRO A 563 -3.04 -39.84 9.68
N ILE A 564 -2.09 -40.43 8.95
CA ILE A 564 -2.25 -41.73 8.32
C ILE A 564 -1.79 -42.79 9.31
N GLU A 565 -2.63 -43.80 9.55
CA GLU A 565 -2.25 -44.92 10.42
C GLU A 565 -1.06 -45.69 9.85
N VAL A 566 -0.22 -46.24 10.72
CA VAL A 566 1.01 -46.92 10.28
C VAL A 566 0.73 -48.13 9.40
N GLU A 567 -0.42 -48.78 9.59
CA GLU A 567 -0.88 -49.92 8.79
C GLU A 567 -1.33 -49.53 7.38
N ASP A 568 -1.74 -48.27 7.18
CA ASP A 568 -2.22 -47.75 5.90
C ASP A 568 -1.06 -47.13 5.08
N LEU A 569 0.14 -47.01 5.64
CA LEU A 569 1.31 -46.53 4.93
C LEU A 569 1.93 -47.60 4.01
N PRO A 570 2.08 -47.34 2.71
CA PRO A 570 2.72 -48.28 1.80
C PRO A 570 4.18 -48.57 2.18
N ASP A 571 4.58 -49.85 2.17
CA ASP A 571 5.97 -50.27 2.42
C ASP A 571 6.97 -49.62 1.45
N ARG A 572 6.52 -49.37 0.21
CA ARG A 572 7.35 -48.79 -0.85
C ARG A 572 7.40 -47.26 -0.86
N LEU A 573 6.69 -46.59 0.06
CA LEU A 573 6.92 -45.18 0.39
C LEU A 573 8.12 -45.12 1.33
N THR A 574 9.33 -45.15 0.81
CA THR A 574 10.57 -45.29 1.60
C THR A 574 11.19 -43.97 2.05
N HIS A 575 10.74 -42.83 1.49
CA HIS A 575 11.25 -41.52 1.88
C HIS A 575 10.90 -41.19 3.34
N ALA A 576 11.90 -41.21 4.23
CA ALA A 576 11.70 -41.16 5.67
C ALA A 576 10.92 -39.92 6.15
N ALA A 577 11.29 -38.72 5.68
CA ALA A 577 10.64 -37.48 6.10
C ALA A 577 9.18 -37.39 5.67
N THR A 578 8.83 -37.94 4.49
CA THR A 578 7.43 -38.00 4.04
C THR A 578 6.61 -38.97 4.89
N ARG A 579 7.19 -40.12 5.28
CA ARG A 579 6.51 -41.07 6.17
C ARG A 579 6.23 -40.43 7.53
N GLU A 580 7.24 -39.81 8.14
CA GLU A 580 7.12 -39.13 9.44
C GLU A 580 6.04 -38.05 9.39
N LEU A 581 6.06 -37.19 8.37
CA LEU A 581 5.05 -36.15 8.22
C LEU A 581 3.63 -36.72 8.07
N LEU A 582 3.43 -37.81 7.31
CA LEU A 582 2.12 -38.45 7.18
C LEU A 582 1.62 -39.11 8.47
N LEU A 583 2.53 -39.65 9.30
CA LEU A 583 2.20 -40.24 10.59
C LEU A 583 1.89 -39.20 11.65
N ASP A 584 2.64 -38.10 11.69
CA ASP A 584 2.58 -37.13 12.78
C ASP A 584 1.60 -35.99 12.49
N PHE A 585 1.59 -35.49 11.25
CA PHE A 585 0.76 -34.36 10.83
C PHE A 585 -0.40 -34.79 9.91
N GLY A 586 -0.12 -35.67 8.95
CA GLY A 586 -1.10 -36.18 8.01
C GLY A 586 -1.40 -35.27 6.82
N LEU A 587 -2.62 -35.38 6.28
CA LEU A 587 -3.11 -34.55 5.18
C LEU A 587 -4.42 -33.84 5.55
N PRO A 588 -4.65 -32.61 5.10
CA PRO A 588 -5.94 -31.94 5.28
C PRO A 588 -7.01 -32.59 4.41
N TYR A 589 -8.23 -32.74 4.94
CA TYR A 589 -9.40 -32.96 4.11
C TYR A 589 -9.91 -31.62 3.58
N MET A 590 -9.61 -31.31 2.32
CA MET A 590 -9.95 -30.02 1.72
C MET A 590 -10.35 -30.11 0.25
N MET A 591 -11.12 -29.13 -0.20
CA MET A 591 -11.55 -28.91 -1.58
C MET A 591 -11.58 -27.40 -1.86
N GLU A 592 -10.47 -26.81 -2.31
CA GLU A 592 -10.35 -25.37 -2.60
C GLU A 592 -9.50 -25.11 -3.85
N GLY A 593 -9.83 -24.07 -4.62
CA GLY A 593 -9.06 -23.68 -5.81
C GLY A 593 -8.86 -24.81 -6.81
N ALA A 594 -9.93 -25.60 -7.06
CA ALA A 594 -9.93 -26.81 -7.87
C ALA A 594 -8.94 -27.92 -7.42
N MET A 595 -8.39 -27.81 -6.21
CA MET A 595 -7.55 -28.81 -5.56
C MET A 595 -8.33 -29.53 -4.46
N GLY A 596 -8.25 -30.86 -4.45
CA GLY A 596 -8.81 -31.71 -3.41
C GLY A 596 -7.73 -32.64 -2.84
N LEU A 597 -7.59 -32.65 -1.51
CA LEU A 597 -6.76 -33.59 -0.75
C LEU A 597 -7.68 -34.50 0.06
N PHE A 598 -7.43 -35.82 -0.02
CA PHE A 598 -8.37 -36.83 0.46
C PHE A 598 -7.66 -37.85 1.37
N PRO A 599 -7.39 -37.50 2.65
CA PRO A 599 -6.66 -38.35 3.58
C PRO A 599 -7.27 -39.71 3.84
N PHE A 600 -8.58 -39.92 3.64
CA PHE A 600 -9.26 -41.20 3.79
C PHE A 600 -9.84 -41.72 2.46
N GLY A 601 -9.36 -41.18 1.34
CA GLY A 601 -9.90 -41.44 0.01
C GLY A 601 -11.19 -40.69 -0.31
N SER A 602 -11.59 -40.73 -1.58
CA SER A 602 -12.87 -40.17 -2.04
C SER A 602 -13.28 -40.77 -3.39
N TRP A 603 -14.58 -41.01 -3.62
CA TRP A 603 -15.20 -41.36 -4.91
C TRP A 603 -14.29 -42.08 -5.93
N GLY A 604 -13.79 -43.28 -5.57
CA GLY A 604 -12.92 -44.09 -6.43
C GLY A 604 -11.41 -43.90 -6.27
N ILE A 605 -10.97 -43.26 -5.18
CA ILE A 605 -9.57 -43.17 -4.73
C ILE A 605 -9.51 -43.77 -3.33
N GLY A 606 -8.74 -44.82 -3.12
CA GLY A 606 -8.35 -45.34 -1.80
C GLY A 606 -7.20 -44.53 -1.20
N ILE A 607 -7.00 -44.70 0.11
CA ILE A 607 -5.91 -44.03 0.83
C ILE A 607 -4.57 -44.45 0.22
N LEU A 608 -3.77 -43.48 -0.24
CA LEU A 608 -2.44 -43.73 -0.83
C LEU A 608 -2.45 -44.82 -1.94
N ASP A 609 -3.52 -44.88 -2.74
CA ASP A 609 -3.62 -45.83 -3.86
C ASP A 609 -2.42 -45.68 -4.81
N GLU A 610 -1.72 -46.78 -5.08
CA GLU A 610 -0.63 -46.79 -6.04
C GLU A 610 -1.15 -46.58 -7.46
N LEU A 611 -0.55 -45.64 -8.19
CA LEU A 611 -0.80 -45.45 -9.59
C LEU A 611 -0.21 -46.64 -10.37
N PRO A 612 -1.04 -47.49 -11.02
CA PRO A 612 -0.56 -48.75 -11.60
C PRO A 612 0.35 -48.53 -12.82
N SER A 613 0.15 -47.44 -13.56
CA SER A 613 1.00 -47.06 -14.69
C SER A 613 0.82 -45.58 -15.02
N TRP A 614 1.86 -44.96 -15.59
CA TRP A 614 1.77 -43.62 -16.14
C TRP A 614 0.72 -43.56 -17.27
N PRO A 615 -0.09 -42.49 -17.38
CA PRO A 615 -1.09 -42.39 -18.44
C PRO A 615 -0.46 -42.44 -19.84
N GLY A 616 -1.06 -43.22 -20.74
CA GLY A 616 -0.58 -43.37 -22.11
C GLY A 616 -0.72 -42.07 -22.91
N GLY A 617 0.30 -41.71 -23.68
CA GLY A 617 0.33 -40.48 -24.47
C GLY A 617 0.82 -39.25 -23.71
N ILE A 618 1.27 -39.41 -22.47
CA ILE A 618 1.94 -38.39 -21.65
C ILE A 618 3.39 -38.83 -21.43
N GLU A 619 4.35 -37.92 -21.58
CA GLU A 619 5.76 -38.20 -21.31
C GLU A 619 5.95 -38.52 -19.81
N PRO A 620 6.62 -39.63 -19.46
CA PRO A 620 6.94 -39.94 -18.07
C PRO A 620 7.92 -38.93 -17.47
N VAL A 621 7.81 -38.70 -16.17
CA VAL A 621 8.78 -37.89 -15.42
C VAL A 621 10.08 -38.67 -15.13
N PRO A 622 11.17 -38.00 -14.70
CA PRO A 622 12.40 -38.66 -14.28
C PRO A 622 12.23 -39.58 -13.05
N GLU A 623 11.25 -39.29 -12.18
CA GLU A 623 10.93 -40.10 -11.02
C GLU A 623 10.49 -41.51 -11.42
N SER A 624 10.97 -42.51 -10.69
CA SER A 624 10.77 -43.91 -11.04
C SER A 624 9.56 -44.58 -10.38
N GLY A 625 8.89 -43.91 -9.44
CA GLY A 625 7.80 -44.49 -8.66
C GLY A 625 8.29 -45.53 -7.64
N PRO A 626 7.37 -46.25 -6.97
CA PRO A 626 5.92 -46.20 -7.15
C PRO A 626 5.30 -44.87 -6.72
N PHE A 627 4.18 -44.49 -7.33
CA PHE A 627 3.50 -43.23 -7.07
C PHE A 627 2.22 -43.47 -6.28
N PHE A 628 2.04 -42.79 -5.14
CA PHE A 628 0.89 -42.99 -4.25
C PHE A 628 -0.04 -41.78 -4.29
N GLN A 629 -1.31 -41.99 -4.59
CA GLN A 629 -2.27 -40.91 -4.80
C GLN A 629 -2.75 -40.29 -3.48
N ILE A 630 -2.70 -38.96 -3.39
CA ILE A 630 -3.17 -38.18 -2.23
C ILE A 630 -4.36 -37.27 -2.54
N GLY A 631 -4.62 -37.02 -3.82
CA GLY A 631 -5.63 -36.03 -4.20
C GLY A 631 -5.86 -35.88 -5.69
N LYS A 632 -6.53 -34.78 -6.03
CA LYS A 632 -6.75 -34.32 -7.41
C LYS A 632 -6.56 -32.82 -7.49
N TRP A 633 -6.08 -32.32 -8.63
CA TRP A 633 -5.96 -30.89 -8.87
C TRP A 633 -6.24 -30.55 -10.32
N MET A 634 -7.28 -29.74 -10.56
CA MET A 634 -7.78 -29.37 -11.89
C MET A 634 -7.94 -30.60 -12.80
N GLY A 635 -8.60 -31.65 -12.29
CA GLY A 635 -8.82 -32.90 -13.00
C GLY A 635 -7.65 -33.89 -13.02
N GLY A 636 -6.40 -33.43 -12.80
CA GLY A 636 -5.22 -34.30 -12.69
C GLY A 636 -5.13 -35.01 -11.34
N LYS A 637 -4.35 -36.10 -11.25
CA LYS A 637 -4.09 -36.81 -9.99
C LYS A 637 -2.89 -36.19 -9.28
N LEU A 638 -2.99 -35.98 -7.98
CA LEU A 638 -1.85 -35.61 -7.14
C LEU A 638 -1.28 -36.87 -6.51
N VAL A 639 0.02 -37.14 -6.72
CA VAL A 639 0.70 -38.33 -6.24
C VAL A 639 2.02 -37.99 -5.56
N ILE A 640 2.46 -38.84 -4.63
CA ILE A 640 3.78 -38.80 -3.99
C ILE A 640 4.65 -39.88 -4.64
N ASP A 641 5.87 -39.52 -5.04
CA ASP A 641 6.89 -40.50 -5.42
C ASP A 641 7.46 -41.20 -4.19
N GLY A 642 7.31 -42.52 -4.10
CA GLY A 642 7.66 -43.31 -2.93
C GLY A 642 9.11 -43.16 -2.44
N PRO A 643 10.11 -43.25 -3.34
CA PRO A 643 11.53 -43.13 -2.96
C PRO A 643 12.00 -41.71 -2.62
N THR A 644 11.51 -40.69 -3.33
CA THR A 644 12.01 -39.31 -3.19
C THR A 644 11.13 -38.41 -2.33
N GLY A 645 9.84 -38.74 -2.17
CA GLY A 645 8.88 -37.88 -1.50
C GLY A 645 8.40 -36.67 -2.33
N HIS A 646 8.81 -36.56 -3.60
CA HIS A 646 8.35 -35.51 -4.51
C HIS A 646 6.85 -35.59 -4.71
N VAL A 647 6.19 -34.44 -4.82
CA VAL A 647 4.77 -34.34 -5.14
C VAL A 647 4.57 -33.96 -6.59
N LEU A 648 3.72 -34.73 -7.26
CA LEU A 648 3.57 -34.73 -8.70
C LEU A 648 2.09 -34.57 -9.09
N ARG A 649 1.76 -33.62 -9.97
CA ARG A 649 0.45 -33.53 -10.64
C ARG A 649 0.46 -34.29 -11.96
N VAL A 650 -0.06 -35.51 -11.97
CA VAL A 650 -0.22 -36.33 -13.18
C VAL A 650 -1.44 -35.85 -13.97
N PRO A 651 -1.29 -35.40 -15.24
CA PRO A 651 -2.41 -34.93 -16.05
C PRO A 651 -3.40 -36.06 -16.37
N ALA A 652 -4.67 -35.71 -16.59
CA ALA A 652 -5.72 -36.70 -16.88
C ALA A 652 -5.78 -37.09 -18.37
N GLU A 653 -5.42 -36.19 -19.28
CA GLU A 653 -5.52 -36.37 -20.73
C GLU A 653 -4.34 -35.68 -21.46
N PRO A 654 -3.94 -36.18 -22.66
CA PRO A 654 -2.94 -35.52 -23.50
C PRO A 654 -3.36 -34.09 -23.91
N GLY A 655 -2.42 -33.15 -23.98
CA GLY A 655 -2.70 -31.76 -24.35
C GLY A 655 -3.06 -30.84 -23.16
N GLN A 656 -3.10 -31.38 -21.94
CA GLN A 656 -3.04 -30.60 -20.70
C GLN A 656 -1.60 -30.15 -20.36
N ASP A 657 -0.68 -30.20 -21.32
CA ASP A 657 0.75 -29.90 -21.16
C ASP A 657 1.00 -28.49 -20.61
N ARG A 658 0.11 -27.53 -20.91
CA ARG A 658 0.15 -26.16 -20.34
C ARG A 658 -0.20 -26.08 -18.85
N LEU A 659 -0.79 -27.15 -18.31
CA LEU A 659 -1.11 -27.34 -16.89
C LEU A 659 -0.27 -28.49 -16.27
N ALA A 660 0.69 -29.06 -17.01
CA ALA A 660 1.46 -30.21 -16.57
C ALA A 660 2.41 -29.80 -15.43
N GLY A 661 1.89 -29.88 -14.20
CA GLY A 661 2.56 -29.50 -12.95
C GLY A 661 3.50 -30.59 -12.46
N LEU A 662 4.64 -30.78 -13.13
CA LEU A 662 5.61 -31.81 -12.74
C LEU A 662 7.05 -31.29 -12.83
N PRO A 663 7.79 -31.27 -11.70
CA PRO A 663 7.34 -31.53 -10.33
C PRO A 663 6.43 -30.42 -9.78
N SER A 664 5.45 -30.76 -8.92
CA SER A 664 4.63 -29.76 -8.19
C SER A 664 5.32 -29.28 -6.92
N ALA A 665 6.15 -30.13 -6.29
CA ALA A 665 7.13 -29.79 -5.26
C ALA A 665 8.13 -30.94 -5.08
N HIS A 666 9.32 -30.65 -4.57
CA HIS A 666 10.40 -31.60 -4.28
C HIS A 666 10.28 -32.25 -2.89
N SER A 667 9.26 -31.89 -2.10
CA SER A 667 8.92 -32.60 -0.87
C SER A 667 7.45 -32.43 -0.51
N LEU A 668 6.92 -33.33 0.33
CA LEU A 668 5.56 -33.19 0.86
C LEU A 668 5.42 -31.97 1.79
N VAL A 669 6.46 -31.65 2.57
CA VAL A 669 6.48 -30.49 3.47
C VAL A 669 6.33 -29.19 2.65
N ASP A 670 7.12 -29.05 1.59
CA ASP A 670 7.08 -27.88 0.72
C ASP A 670 5.74 -27.79 0.00
N PHE A 671 5.23 -28.92 -0.51
CA PHE A 671 3.90 -28.99 -1.12
C PHE A 671 2.80 -28.49 -0.17
N LEU A 672 2.76 -28.98 1.08
CA LEU A 672 1.74 -28.56 2.05
C LEU A 672 1.90 -27.09 2.47
N THR A 673 3.13 -26.59 2.56
CA THR A 673 3.42 -25.17 2.80
C THR A 673 2.91 -24.31 1.64
N MET A 674 3.16 -24.73 0.40
CA MET A 674 2.65 -24.09 -0.81
C MET A 674 1.12 -24.12 -0.88
N VAL A 675 0.48 -25.23 -0.49
CA VAL A 675 -0.98 -25.33 -0.38
C VAL A 675 -1.52 -24.32 0.64
N ALA A 676 -0.88 -24.17 1.80
CA ALA A 676 -1.29 -23.19 2.81
C ALA A 676 -1.23 -21.76 2.25
N LEU A 677 -0.11 -21.36 1.65
CA LEU A 677 0.06 -20.05 1.00
C LEU A 677 -1.01 -19.80 -0.08
N TYR A 678 -1.21 -20.78 -0.96
CA TYR A 678 -2.20 -20.71 -2.02
C TYR A 678 -3.62 -20.52 -1.50
N VAL A 679 -4.03 -21.29 -0.48
CA VAL A 679 -5.35 -21.18 0.14
C VAL A 679 -5.51 -19.86 0.89
N ILE A 680 -4.49 -19.37 1.61
CA ILE A 680 -4.50 -18.04 2.23
C ILE A 680 -4.74 -16.98 1.15
N GLY A 681 -4.05 -17.08 0.01
CA GLY A 681 -4.20 -16.17 -1.13
C GLY A 681 -5.61 -16.15 -1.70
N LEU A 682 -6.18 -17.33 -1.99
CA LEU A 682 -7.54 -17.48 -2.49
C LEU A 682 -8.58 -16.89 -1.53
N ARG A 683 -8.50 -17.27 -0.25
CA ARG A 683 -9.43 -16.78 0.77
C ARG A 683 -9.29 -15.27 0.97
N THR A 684 -8.08 -14.73 0.97
CA THR A 684 -7.83 -13.29 1.05
C THR A 684 -8.43 -12.56 -0.15
N ARG A 685 -8.24 -13.05 -1.37
CA ARG A 685 -8.87 -12.46 -2.57
C ARG A 685 -10.39 -12.49 -2.53
N SER A 686 -10.98 -13.54 -1.95
CA SER A 686 -12.44 -13.71 -1.87
C SER A 686 -13.14 -12.68 -0.96
N ILE A 687 -12.40 -12.09 0.00
CA ILE A 687 -12.91 -11.07 0.91
C ILE A 687 -12.66 -9.64 0.41
N LEU A 688 -11.84 -9.47 -0.65
CA LEU A 688 -11.59 -8.16 -1.24
C LEU A 688 -12.68 -7.72 -2.22
N PRO A 689 -12.93 -6.40 -2.33
CA PRO A 689 -13.79 -5.83 -3.36
C PRO A 689 -13.30 -6.24 -4.77
N PRO A 690 -14.20 -6.64 -5.70
CA PRO A 690 -13.80 -7.10 -7.04
C PRO A 690 -12.98 -6.09 -7.86
N ALA A 691 -13.18 -4.78 -7.64
CA ALA A 691 -12.49 -3.71 -8.35
C ALA A 691 -11.20 -3.21 -7.67
N SER A 692 -10.76 -3.86 -6.58
CA SER A 692 -9.55 -3.46 -5.86
C SER A 692 -8.29 -3.92 -6.61
N SER A 693 -7.34 -3.01 -6.84
CA SER A 693 -6.02 -3.34 -7.40
C SER A 693 -5.25 -4.34 -6.54
N GLU A 694 -5.49 -4.34 -5.22
CA GLU A 694 -4.87 -5.29 -4.30
C GLU A 694 -5.28 -6.75 -4.60
N ARG A 695 -6.48 -6.98 -5.14
CA ARG A 695 -6.92 -8.34 -5.53
C ARG A 695 -6.00 -8.92 -6.60
N GLU A 696 -5.52 -8.08 -7.53
CA GLU A 696 -4.53 -8.49 -8.53
C GLU A 696 -3.15 -8.67 -7.90
N GLN A 697 -2.72 -7.76 -7.02
CA GLN A 697 -1.43 -7.83 -6.31
C GLN A 697 -1.24 -9.11 -5.49
N ILE A 698 -2.28 -9.60 -4.80
CA ILE A 698 -2.20 -10.85 -4.04
C ILE A 698 -1.79 -12.02 -4.92
N THR A 699 -2.20 -12.05 -6.19
CA THR A 699 -1.77 -13.09 -7.14
C THR A 699 -0.26 -13.14 -7.25
N TYR A 700 0.37 -11.97 -7.43
CA TYR A 700 1.80 -11.85 -7.56
C TYR A 700 2.52 -12.21 -6.25
N TRP A 701 1.97 -11.83 -5.10
CA TRP A 701 2.52 -12.20 -3.79
C TRP A 701 2.48 -13.71 -3.55
N VAL A 702 1.36 -14.35 -3.86
CA VAL A 702 1.21 -15.81 -3.74
C VAL A 702 2.22 -16.51 -4.63
N LEU A 703 2.23 -16.21 -5.94
CA LEU A 703 3.12 -16.87 -6.89
C LEU A 703 4.60 -16.69 -6.52
N ARG A 704 4.98 -15.51 -6.06
CA ARG A 704 6.34 -15.26 -5.55
C ARG A 704 6.65 -16.12 -4.32
N ALA A 705 5.75 -16.17 -3.34
CA ALA A 705 5.94 -16.96 -2.12
C ALA A 705 6.03 -18.47 -2.43
N LEU A 706 5.31 -18.96 -3.44
CA LEU A 706 5.41 -20.36 -3.88
C LEU A 706 6.80 -20.67 -4.45
N VAL A 707 7.37 -19.79 -5.27
CA VAL A 707 8.72 -19.93 -5.84
C VAL A 707 9.80 -19.83 -4.76
N GLU A 708 9.58 -19.04 -3.70
CA GLU A 708 10.50 -18.95 -2.55
C GLU A 708 10.53 -20.24 -1.71
N VAL A 709 9.46 -21.04 -1.72
CA VAL A 709 9.40 -22.36 -1.06
C VAL A 709 10.03 -23.44 -1.94
N ASP A 710 9.61 -23.54 -3.20
CA ASP A 710 10.18 -24.44 -4.20
C ASP A 710 10.20 -23.76 -5.56
N GLU A 711 11.39 -23.45 -6.08
CA GLU A 711 11.53 -22.70 -7.33
C GLU A 711 10.88 -23.42 -8.52
N THR A 712 11.07 -24.74 -8.63
CA THR A 712 10.54 -25.51 -9.77
C THR A 712 9.07 -25.84 -9.60
N GLY A 713 8.65 -26.18 -8.38
CA GLY A 713 7.27 -26.49 -8.04
C GLY A 713 6.36 -25.26 -8.05
N GLY A 714 6.87 -24.13 -7.59
CA GLY A 714 6.15 -22.86 -7.50
C GLY A 714 5.96 -22.17 -8.84
N ASP A 715 6.88 -22.34 -9.79
CA ASP A 715 6.76 -21.79 -11.15
C ASP A 715 5.77 -22.58 -12.04
N GLN A 716 5.17 -23.66 -11.52
CA GLN A 716 4.22 -24.46 -12.28
C GLN A 716 2.96 -23.64 -12.65
N PRO A 717 2.55 -23.61 -13.94
CA PRO A 717 1.38 -22.82 -14.40
C PRO A 717 0.06 -23.18 -13.73
N ALA A 718 0.00 -24.36 -13.10
CA ALA A 718 -1.16 -24.83 -12.40
C ALA A 718 -1.57 -23.90 -11.24
N TRP A 719 -0.60 -23.33 -10.52
CA TRP A 719 -0.86 -22.39 -9.42
C TRP A 719 -1.47 -21.07 -9.90
N SER A 720 -0.96 -20.53 -11.01
CA SER A 720 -1.43 -19.25 -11.56
C SER A 720 -2.76 -19.36 -12.30
N TYR A 721 -3.07 -20.53 -12.88
CA TYR A 721 -4.29 -20.71 -13.67
C TYR A 721 -5.56 -20.35 -12.87
N VAL A 722 -5.74 -20.92 -11.68
CA VAL A 722 -6.92 -20.66 -10.87
C VAL A 722 -6.92 -19.21 -10.37
N LEU A 723 -5.78 -18.69 -9.93
CA LEU A 723 -5.66 -17.29 -9.51
C LEU A 723 -5.98 -16.30 -10.64
N HIS A 724 -5.83 -16.64 -11.91
CA HIS A 724 -6.21 -15.74 -13.01
C HIS A 724 -7.63 -15.97 -13.55
N ASN A 725 -8.27 -17.10 -13.24
CA ASN A 725 -9.56 -17.48 -13.81
C ASN A 725 -10.72 -17.53 -12.79
N ASP A 726 -10.45 -17.44 -11.48
CA ASP A 726 -11.41 -17.26 -10.37
C ASP A 726 -11.42 -15.82 -9.81
#